data_AF-A0AAV1JR61-F1
#
_entry.id   AF-A0AAV1JR61-F1
#
_cell.length_a   1.000
_cell.length_b   1.000
_cell.length_c   1.000
_cell.angle_alpha   90.00
_cell.angle_beta   90.00
_cell.angle_gamma   90.00
#
_symmetry.space_group_name_H-M   'P 1'
#
loop_
_entity.id
_entity.type
_entity.pdbx_description
1 polymer ?
#
loop_
_entity_poly.entity_id
_entity_poly.type
_entity_poly.pdbx_seq_one_letter_code
_entity_poly.pdbx_strand_id
1 'polypeptide(L)'
;MTMGLSQYFLLVILFCSNNWVLSDDKTCAARDVGTDGSSMVCVCNSTYCDTVTREAPKVGAYVIYTSSKSGKRFEKSFGTIQSYSSVFEAESEQCDVDDGTTMYGNSKDGSGEDSDDDQSCKETFWNSASMSLQVENRQQYVEGFGGSITDAVAYNWYKLSEEMRSQLISTYFGEDGLGYSMIRIPIGGSDFSDRPYTYNDYPLNDETLFNFTLAEEDTKMKIPMIKAIQKVSKKEIKIIASTWSPPVWMKTNEKFYGYAQLKQQYYQSYADYHLRFIEEYEKRDIKIWAVTTTNRPTNGIMPEKNINSLGWYPADLGRWLAINLGPTIRRSRFNKTLIFAVDDERHLLDWYLHGMQRADKNVMKYIDGIAVHYYSSSSSPSLILDQLKQKYKKLILGTQACEGATGWDSTRIKIGSWDRAARYIQNIIEDLNHHSVGWMDFNLCLDVNGGPNWAKNYVDAPILVYHDKNEFVKQPMFYAMGHFTRLIPKGSQRIVMATQSITEIHNVAFVSPEGNILMVLYNSKTVSVKVHIRINSKRYIEVTIEAEAIKTIEINPNESVICKQESSVAYSVDTACAIDYYLGNVQINFMMSTLTNAGLFLNLILLGLVAFTRSDQPCAARDLGIEGRSIVCVCNSTYCDTISRDPPAPNTFVAYTSSRAGKRFEKETGRVLTFSSYNDAAKYDTEKDFTKHRVNQGQEKQNNDDGQFWTRATLVLDQNVRFQTIEGFGGSVTDAAAYNWIKLSDETKEFFIRSYYGEEGLEYNLIRTPIGGADFSTHPYTYNEYPWNDAALTNFTFTNEDIFLKIPMIKHIQRTSKQEVKLMASTWSPPVWMKTNERITGFAQLKPEYFQSYADYHIKFMELYEQAEIEIWALTTTNEPINGIVPFVTFNSIGWFPAELGRWVGQNLGPTLRSSRFNKTLIFAVDDQRYLLHLYLLGMEAADRDSIKYTDGIAVHYYGNFAPPLLLDDLHTRYNKVIIATEACEGPMPWDIMRVKIGSWERAYRYTKNIMEDLNHYVAGWIDWNLCLDEKGGPNWANNFVDAPILVYPERDEFIKQPMFYAMGHFSKFIPRGSRRISSTYPFLDLGRIPNIAFITPGGNIVVVLQNTNTFNMDVRINIDALRHVQVTVESESIKTIEINPRLFK
;
A
#
# COMPACT_ATOMS: atom_id res chain seq x y z
N MET A 1 99.06 -30.05 5.83
CA MET A 1 97.66 -30.34 6.22
C MET A 1 96.93 -29.01 6.38
N THR A 2 95.63 -28.97 6.07
CA THR A 2 94.61 -27.91 6.38
C THR A 2 94.43 -26.73 5.39
N MET A 3 93.70 -27.02 4.30
CA MET A 3 92.86 -26.11 3.49
C MET A 3 91.44 -26.03 4.12
N GLY A 4 90.54 -25.08 3.91
CA GLY A 4 90.46 -23.92 3.01
C GLY A 4 89.12 -23.19 3.24
N LEU A 5 89.09 -21.90 2.93
CA LEU A 5 87.94 -20.99 2.94
C LEU A 5 86.89 -21.35 1.87
N SER A 6 85.65 -20.86 2.05
CA SER A 6 84.52 -20.80 1.09
C SER A 6 83.52 -21.96 1.13
N GLN A 7 82.35 -21.72 1.77
CA GLN A 7 80.99 -22.10 1.34
C GLN A 7 80.00 -22.05 2.52
N TYR A 8 79.54 -20.84 2.88
CA TYR A 8 78.30 -20.63 3.67
C TYR A 8 77.63 -19.31 3.24
N PHE A 9 77.59 -19.07 1.92
CA PHE A 9 77.03 -17.85 1.30
C PHE A 9 76.23 -18.23 0.04
N LEU A 10 75.27 -19.15 0.15
CA LEU A 10 74.36 -19.48 -0.97
C LEU A 10 73.11 -20.24 -0.50
N LEU A 11 72.26 -19.62 0.32
CA LEU A 11 70.90 -20.14 0.60
C LEU A 11 69.89 -19.09 1.10
N VAL A 12 70.21 -17.79 1.00
CA VAL A 12 69.36 -16.69 1.52
C VAL A 12 68.86 -15.74 0.40
N ILE A 13 69.00 -16.08 -0.89
CA ILE A 13 68.56 -15.23 -2.02
C ILE A 13 67.51 -15.91 -2.93
N LEU A 14 66.71 -16.86 -2.43
CA LEU A 14 65.65 -17.54 -3.23
C LEU A 14 64.25 -17.58 -2.58
N PHE A 15 63.95 -16.67 -1.66
CA PHE A 15 62.62 -16.57 -1.02
C PHE A 15 62.01 -15.16 -1.01
N CYS A 16 62.37 -14.31 -1.98
CA CYS A 16 61.71 -13.02 -2.21
C CYS A 16 61.32 -12.85 -3.69
N SER A 17 60.34 -13.63 -4.14
CA SER A 17 59.58 -13.33 -5.36
C SER A 17 58.29 -14.16 -5.40
N ASN A 18 57.45 -14.06 -4.36
CA ASN A 18 56.03 -14.31 -4.57
C ASN A 18 55.45 -13.02 -5.14
N ASN A 19 55.38 -12.98 -6.47
CA ASN A 19 54.60 -12.01 -7.22
C ASN A 19 53.17 -12.04 -6.64
N TRP A 20 52.78 -10.98 -5.93
CA TRP A 20 51.39 -10.59 -5.84
C TRP A 20 51.00 -10.12 -7.24
N VAL A 21 50.54 -11.05 -8.08
CA VAL A 21 49.81 -10.67 -9.28
C VAL A 21 48.48 -10.11 -8.77
N LEU A 22 48.34 -8.78 -8.80
CA LEU A 22 47.03 -8.14 -8.86
C LEU A 22 46.35 -8.72 -10.10
N SER A 23 45.44 -9.67 -9.90
CA SER A 23 44.67 -10.25 -10.99
C SER A 23 43.60 -9.23 -11.38
N ASP A 24 43.83 -8.51 -12.48
CA ASP A 24 42.77 -7.71 -13.11
C ASP A 24 41.55 -8.61 -13.41
N ASP A 25 40.34 -8.09 -13.21
CA ASP A 25 39.12 -8.82 -13.53
C ASP A 25 39.09 -9.18 -15.02
N LYS A 26 38.75 -10.43 -15.34
CA LYS A 26 38.47 -10.82 -16.72
C LYS A 26 37.23 -10.08 -17.17
N THR A 27 37.35 -9.30 -18.24
CA THR A 27 36.25 -8.51 -18.79
C THR A 27 35.19 -9.37 -19.48
N CYS A 28 33.97 -8.86 -19.63
CA CYS A 28 32.92 -9.54 -20.39
C CYS A 28 33.36 -9.89 -21.82
N ALA A 29 33.27 -11.17 -22.20
CA ALA A 29 33.28 -11.58 -23.60
C ALA A 29 31.91 -11.28 -24.23
N ALA A 30 31.74 -10.02 -24.64
CA ALA A 30 30.48 -9.49 -25.13
C ALA A 30 30.01 -10.20 -26.41
N ARG A 31 28.73 -10.59 -26.43
CA ARG A 31 28.02 -11.04 -27.62
C ARG A 31 26.82 -10.15 -27.82
N ASP A 32 26.79 -9.48 -28.97
CA ASP A 32 25.62 -8.74 -29.42
C ASP A 32 24.51 -9.73 -29.81
N VAL A 33 23.29 -9.38 -29.46
CA VAL A 33 22.08 -10.19 -29.67
C VAL A 33 21.16 -9.58 -30.74
N GLY A 34 21.49 -8.40 -31.27
CA GLY A 34 20.92 -7.84 -32.50
C GLY A 34 19.42 -7.50 -32.44
N THR A 35 18.85 -7.32 -31.25
CA THR A 35 17.43 -6.97 -31.08
C THR A 35 17.25 -5.55 -30.54
N ASP A 36 16.34 -4.77 -31.13
CA ASP A 36 16.07 -3.39 -30.72
C ASP A 36 15.70 -3.32 -29.22
N GLY A 37 16.43 -2.47 -28.47
CA GLY A 37 16.22 -2.27 -27.03
C GLY A 37 16.95 -3.26 -26.10
N SER A 38 17.60 -4.29 -26.64
CA SER A 38 18.43 -5.22 -25.85
C SER A 38 19.85 -4.70 -25.59
N SER A 39 20.45 -5.15 -24.50
CA SER A 39 21.87 -5.00 -24.18
C SER A 39 22.64 -6.27 -24.58
N MET A 40 23.96 -6.22 -24.57
CA MET A 40 24.82 -7.40 -24.78
C MET A 40 24.73 -8.43 -23.63
N VAL A 41 25.04 -9.68 -23.96
CA VAL A 41 25.29 -10.76 -22.99
C VAL A 41 26.77 -11.09 -22.90
N CYS A 42 27.21 -11.71 -21.80
CA CYS A 42 28.59 -12.19 -21.67
C CYS A 42 28.66 -13.69 -21.81
N VAL A 43 29.54 -14.16 -22.68
CA VAL A 43 29.71 -15.57 -23.01
C VAL A 43 30.74 -16.20 -22.07
N CYS A 44 30.40 -17.37 -21.55
CA CYS A 44 31.34 -18.22 -20.83
C CYS A 44 31.44 -19.60 -21.48
N ASN A 45 32.67 -20.06 -21.66
CA ASN A 45 33.00 -21.38 -22.19
C ASN A 45 34.11 -22.01 -21.32
N SER A 46 34.67 -23.13 -21.76
CA SER A 46 35.61 -23.92 -20.97
C SER A 46 36.95 -23.23 -20.70
N THR A 47 37.29 -22.18 -21.45
CA THR A 47 38.58 -21.47 -21.34
C THR A 47 38.42 -20.03 -20.85
N TYR A 48 37.22 -19.46 -20.95
CA TYR A 48 36.97 -18.05 -20.63
C TYR A 48 35.62 -17.82 -19.98
N CYS A 49 35.61 -16.97 -18.96
CA CYS A 49 34.43 -16.36 -18.37
C CYS A 49 34.88 -15.11 -17.60
N ASP A 50 34.08 -14.05 -17.63
CA ASP A 50 34.37 -12.82 -16.90
C ASP A 50 34.18 -13.00 -15.39
N THR A 51 34.99 -12.27 -14.61
CA THR A 51 35.09 -12.35 -13.15
C THR A 51 34.74 -11.03 -12.50
N VAL A 52 34.35 -11.06 -11.22
CA VAL A 52 33.98 -9.86 -10.46
C VAL A 52 34.63 -9.88 -9.08
N THR A 53 35.69 -9.10 -8.90
CA THR A 53 36.35 -8.94 -7.59
C THR A 53 35.85 -7.69 -6.87
N ARG A 54 35.61 -7.80 -5.54
CA ARG A 54 35.28 -6.66 -4.68
C ARG A 54 36.56 -6.09 -4.07
N GLU A 55 36.84 -4.84 -4.35
CA GLU A 55 37.92 -4.05 -3.79
C GLU A 55 37.43 -3.15 -2.66
N ALA A 56 38.16 -3.16 -1.55
CA ALA A 56 37.87 -2.32 -0.39
C ALA A 56 38.50 -0.92 -0.57
N PRO A 57 37.72 0.17 -0.39
CA PRO A 57 38.26 1.52 -0.48
C PRO A 57 39.26 1.82 0.64
N LYS A 58 40.31 2.59 0.29
CA LYS A 58 41.21 3.21 1.26
C LYS A 58 40.44 4.23 2.10
N VAL A 59 40.95 4.51 3.31
CA VAL A 59 40.42 5.56 4.19
C VAL A 59 40.32 6.90 3.43
N GLY A 60 39.16 7.53 3.48
CA GLY A 60 38.91 8.81 2.81
C GLY A 60 38.63 8.68 1.30
N ALA A 61 38.45 7.45 0.79
CA ALA A 61 38.20 7.18 -0.61
C ALA A 61 36.92 6.34 -0.82
N TYR A 62 36.50 6.23 -2.08
CA TYR A 62 35.39 5.40 -2.50
C TYR A 62 35.72 4.60 -3.77
N VAL A 63 35.04 3.47 -3.94
CA VAL A 63 35.05 2.63 -5.15
C VAL A 63 33.64 2.59 -5.72
N ILE A 64 33.51 2.68 -7.04
CA ILE A 64 32.24 2.59 -7.76
C ILE A 64 32.31 1.40 -8.71
N TYR A 65 31.25 0.60 -8.75
CA TYR A 65 31.03 -0.46 -9.73
C TYR A 65 29.87 -0.05 -10.61
N THR A 66 30.04 -0.10 -11.94
CA THR A 66 29.01 0.34 -12.90
C THR A 66 28.62 -0.77 -13.85
N SER A 67 27.31 -0.99 -13.99
CA SER A 67 26.74 -1.77 -15.10
C SER A 67 25.66 -0.96 -15.81
N SER A 68 25.59 -1.05 -17.14
CA SER A 68 24.68 -0.23 -17.95
C SER A 68 24.09 -0.98 -19.13
N LYS A 69 22.98 -0.46 -19.67
CA LYS A 69 22.42 -0.94 -20.94
C LYS A 69 23.42 -0.85 -22.09
N SER A 70 24.28 0.17 -22.10
CA SER A 70 25.32 0.37 -23.13
C SER A 70 26.43 -0.69 -23.11
N GLY A 71 26.44 -1.61 -22.13
CA GLY A 71 27.33 -2.78 -22.13
C GLY A 71 28.37 -2.79 -21.01
N LYS A 72 28.40 -1.79 -20.12
CA LYS A 72 29.27 -1.85 -18.94
C LYS A 72 28.85 -2.99 -18.03
N ARG A 73 29.81 -3.73 -17.47
CA ARG A 73 29.60 -4.86 -16.54
C ARG A 73 30.64 -4.77 -15.42
N PHE A 74 30.20 -4.34 -14.24
CA PHE A 74 31.07 -4.10 -13.06
C PHE A 74 32.33 -3.25 -13.36
N GLU A 75 32.22 -2.27 -14.24
CA GLU A 75 33.33 -1.35 -14.52
C GLU A 75 33.66 -0.55 -13.25
N LYS A 76 34.91 -0.67 -12.80
CA LYS A 76 35.39 -0.05 -11.56
C LYS A 76 35.90 1.37 -11.81
N SER A 77 35.57 2.28 -10.92
CA SER A 77 36.22 3.59 -10.82
C SER A 77 36.46 3.98 -9.36
N PHE A 78 37.41 4.89 -9.13
CA PHE A 78 37.88 5.27 -7.81
C PHE A 78 37.80 6.79 -7.65
N GLY A 79 37.55 7.25 -6.44
CA GLY A 79 37.63 8.67 -6.12
C GLY A 79 37.88 8.93 -4.63
N THR A 80 38.04 10.20 -4.28
CA THR A 80 38.33 10.65 -2.91
C THR A 80 37.16 11.45 -2.35
N ILE A 81 36.91 11.29 -1.05
CA ILE A 81 35.87 12.02 -0.34
C ILE A 81 36.29 13.48 -0.24
N GLN A 82 35.39 14.38 -0.65
CA GLN A 82 35.62 15.82 -0.59
C GLN A 82 35.17 16.36 0.77
N SER A 83 35.85 17.42 1.23
CA SER A 83 35.47 18.16 2.44
C SER A 83 34.93 19.52 2.03
N TYR A 84 33.88 20.00 2.69
CA TYR A 84 33.45 21.39 2.52
C TYR A 84 34.59 22.29 3.03
N SER A 85 35.24 23.04 2.13
CA SER A 85 36.12 24.13 2.55
C SER A 85 35.25 25.24 3.16
N SER A 86 35.79 26.01 4.09
CA SER A 86 35.15 27.24 4.59
C SER A 86 35.08 28.36 3.54
N VAL A 87 35.17 28.03 2.24
CA VAL A 87 35.25 28.93 1.08
C VAL A 87 34.49 28.33 -0.11
N PHE A 88 33.20 28.04 0.09
CA PHE A 88 32.24 27.80 -1.00
C PHE A 88 30.95 28.62 -0.70
N GLU A 89 31.16 29.91 -0.42
CA GLU A 89 30.27 30.97 -0.91
C GLU A 89 31.03 31.61 -2.07
N ALA A 90 30.34 31.86 -3.19
CA ALA A 90 30.86 32.37 -4.46
C ALA A 90 31.53 31.33 -5.38
N GLU A 91 30.71 30.62 -6.17
CA GLU A 91 30.94 30.38 -7.61
C GLU A 91 29.71 29.68 -8.21
N SER A 92 28.62 30.45 -8.35
CA SER A 92 27.59 30.21 -9.36
C SER A 92 26.96 31.54 -9.77
N GLU A 93 27.81 32.53 -10.07
CA GLU A 93 27.44 33.68 -10.89
C GLU A 93 27.94 33.38 -12.30
N GLN A 94 27.00 33.10 -13.20
CA GLN A 94 26.93 33.59 -14.60
C GLN A 94 26.10 32.64 -15.44
N CYS A 95 24.79 32.91 -15.42
CA CYS A 95 23.90 32.78 -16.55
C CYS A 95 22.88 33.92 -16.38
N ASP A 96 23.30 35.14 -16.72
CA ASP A 96 22.35 36.22 -16.96
C ASP A 96 21.51 35.83 -18.17
N VAL A 97 20.22 35.58 -17.97
CA VAL A 97 19.25 35.65 -19.06
C VAL A 97 18.26 36.73 -18.68
N ASP A 98 18.32 37.77 -19.49
CA ASP A 98 17.56 39.01 -19.41
C ASP A 98 16.04 38.78 -19.38
N ASP A 99 15.41 39.79 -18.81
CA ASP A 99 14.01 39.92 -18.46
C ASP A 99 13.05 39.86 -19.66
N GLY A 100 11.91 39.19 -19.46
CA GLY A 100 10.63 39.51 -20.09
C GLY A 100 10.45 39.36 -21.61
N THR A 101 9.77 38.28 -22.04
CA THR A 101 8.57 38.40 -22.88
C THR A 101 7.78 37.09 -22.99
N THR A 102 6.51 37.16 -22.58
CA THR A 102 5.44 36.22 -22.94
C THR A 102 5.28 36.11 -24.46
N MET A 103 4.93 34.92 -24.99
CA MET A 103 3.86 34.74 -26.00
C MET A 103 3.56 33.25 -26.27
N TYR A 104 2.28 32.89 -26.13
CA TYR A 104 1.67 31.69 -26.70
C TYR A 104 1.66 31.78 -28.23
N GLY A 105 1.95 30.69 -28.95
CA GLY A 105 1.71 30.59 -30.39
C GLY A 105 2.07 29.24 -31.00
N ASN A 106 1.06 28.46 -31.37
CA ASN A 106 1.19 27.35 -32.32
C ASN A 106 1.37 27.89 -33.73
N SER A 107 2.40 27.48 -34.47
CA SER A 107 2.33 27.27 -35.93
C SER A 107 3.56 26.56 -36.49
N LYS A 108 3.31 25.76 -37.53
CA LYS A 108 4.24 24.99 -38.35
C LYS A 108 5.21 25.86 -39.19
N ASP A 109 6.20 25.14 -39.71
CA ASP A 109 7.05 25.40 -40.89
C ASP A 109 8.26 26.33 -40.72
N GLY A 110 9.43 25.70 -40.67
CA GLY A 110 10.43 25.79 -41.74
C GLY A 110 11.31 27.04 -41.84
N SER A 111 12.61 26.79 -41.60
CA SER A 111 13.81 27.53 -42.06
C SER A 111 14.22 28.80 -41.30
N GLY A 112 15.36 28.69 -40.61
CA GLY A 112 16.14 29.79 -40.06
C GLY A 112 17.25 29.23 -39.19
N GLU A 113 18.50 29.42 -39.59
CA GLU A 113 19.71 28.97 -38.90
C GLU A 113 19.80 29.61 -37.51
N ASP A 114 19.78 28.80 -36.45
CA ASP A 114 20.10 29.23 -35.09
C ASP A 114 21.51 28.74 -34.72
N SER A 115 22.30 29.69 -34.21
CA SER A 115 23.68 29.55 -33.77
C SER A 115 23.84 28.69 -32.51
N ASP A 116 24.86 27.82 -32.52
CA ASP A 116 25.19 26.73 -31.59
C ASP A 116 25.46 27.05 -30.09
N ASP A 117 25.21 28.26 -29.56
CA ASP A 117 25.73 28.63 -28.23
C ASP A 117 24.72 28.70 -27.06
N ASP A 118 23.39 28.68 -27.28
CA ASP A 118 22.39 28.80 -26.17
C ASP A 118 21.82 27.46 -25.64
N GLN A 119 22.25 26.32 -26.20
CA GLN A 119 21.67 25.01 -25.85
C GLN A 119 22.39 24.30 -24.69
N SER A 120 23.62 24.69 -24.33
CA SER A 120 24.41 23.99 -23.29
C SER A 120 24.01 24.32 -21.85
N CYS A 121 23.42 25.50 -21.59
CA CYS A 121 23.06 25.92 -20.22
C CYS A 121 21.71 25.37 -19.74
N LYS A 122 20.77 25.06 -20.65
CA LYS A 122 19.44 24.53 -20.29
C LYS A 122 19.44 23.02 -19.97
N GLU A 123 20.42 22.24 -20.45
CA GLU A 123 20.48 20.79 -20.18
C GLU A 123 21.11 20.41 -18.84
N THR A 124 21.86 21.32 -18.22
CA THR A 124 22.73 20.98 -17.07
C THR A 124 22.02 21.05 -15.71
N PHE A 125 20.98 21.89 -15.55
CA PHE A 125 20.27 22.04 -14.26
C PHE A 125 19.22 20.94 -14.00
N TRP A 126 18.61 20.37 -15.05
CA TRP A 126 17.54 19.37 -14.93
C TRP A 126 18.04 17.93 -14.68
N ASN A 127 19.35 17.70 -14.77
CA ASN A 127 19.96 16.37 -14.67
C ASN A 127 20.87 16.23 -13.44
N SER A 128 20.53 16.88 -12.33
CA SER A 128 21.24 16.71 -11.06
C SER A 128 20.35 16.20 -9.94
N ALA A 129 20.93 15.49 -8.97
CA ALA A 129 20.25 14.98 -7.78
C ALA A 129 21.13 15.20 -6.54
N SER A 130 20.53 15.60 -5.42
CA SER A 130 21.22 15.67 -4.13
C SER A 130 20.72 14.58 -3.20
N MET A 131 21.59 13.94 -2.44
CA MET A 131 21.23 12.87 -1.52
C MET A 131 22.01 13.02 -0.21
N SER A 132 21.41 12.63 0.92
CA SER A 132 22.05 12.68 2.23
C SER A 132 21.87 11.39 3.01
N LEU A 133 22.95 10.93 3.64
CA LEU A 133 22.98 9.70 4.42
C LEU A 133 22.61 9.97 5.88
N GLN A 134 21.70 9.16 6.44
CA GLN A 134 21.32 9.16 7.86
C GLN A 134 21.90 7.92 8.54
N VAL A 135 23.20 7.93 8.82
CA VAL A 135 23.96 6.76 9.28
C VAL A 135 23.48 6.27 10.66
N GLU A 136 22.92 7.17 11.46
CA GLU A 136 22.29 6.90 12.76
C GLU A 136 20.94 6.18 12.66
N ASN A 137 20.21 6.31 11.54
CA ASN A 137 18.90 5.71 11.35
C ASN A 137 19.02 4.28 10.81
N ARG A 138 19.42 3.37 11.71
CA ARG A 138 19.68 1.96 11.41
C ARG A 138 18.41 1.12 11.45
N GLN A 139 18.25 0.26 10.43
CA GLN A 139 17.11 -0.64 10.28
C GLN A 139 17.52 -2.11 10.27
N GLN A 140 16.91 -2.94 9.42
CA GLN A 140 17.14 -4.38 9.37
C GLN A 140 18.54 -4.74 8.84
N TYR A 141 18.99 -5.94 9.22
CA TYR A 141 20.20 -6.55 8.68
C TYR A 141 19.90 -7.33 7.41
N VAL A 142 20.86 -7.34 6.49
CA VAL A 142 20.85 -8.17 5.29
C VAL A 142 21.31 -9.58 5.66
N GLU A 143 20.41 -10.54 5.47
CA GLU A 143 20.58 -11.94 5.80
C GLU A 143 21.23 -12.74 4.67
N GLY A 144 20.98 -12.34 3.40
CA GLY A 144 21.62 -12.87 2.21
C GLY A 144 20.78 -12.74 0.93
N PHE A 145 21.35 -13.24 -0.17
CA PHE A 145 20.75 -13.27 -1.51
C PHE A 145 21.04 -14.60 -2.19
N GLY A 146 20.18 -15.01 -3.12
CA GLY A 146 20.28 -16.33 -3.71
C GLY A 146 19.44 -16.59 -4.95
N GLY A 147 19.28 -17.88 -5.27
CA GLY A 147 18.38 -18.39 -6.30
C GLY A 147 17.98 -19.84 -6.01
N SER A 148 17.11 -20.43 -6.84
CA SER A 148 16.62 -21.81 -6.64
C SER A 148 17.36 -22.82 -7.51
N ILE A 149 17.59 -24.01 -6.94
CA ILE A 149 18.04 -25.22 -7.65
C ILE A 149 16.82 -26.11 -7.86
N THR A 150 16.09 -25.85 -8.93
CA THR A 150 15.02 -26.73 -9.43
C THR A 150 15.62 -27.93 -10.16
N ASP A 151 14.79 -28.91 -10.53
CA ASP A 151 15.27 -30.04 -11.34
C ASP A 151 15.75 -29.56 -12.71
N ALA A 152 15.08 -28.56 -13.30
CA ALA A 152 15.50 -27.92 -14.55
C ALA A 152 16.90 -27.28 -14.46
N VAL A 153 17.19 -26.59 -13.36
CA VAL A 153 18.52 -26.01 -13.10
C VAL A 153 19.56 -27.10 -13.00
N ALA A 154 19.28 -28.14 -12.19
CA ALA A 154 20.21 -29.24 -11.97
C ALA A 154 20.45 -30.04 -13.26
N TYR A 155 19.43 -30.22 -14.09
CA TYR A 155 19.51 -30.87 -15.40
C TYR A 155 20.38 -30.08 -16.38
N ASN A 156 20.15 -28.77 -16.51
CA ASN A 156 20.93 -27.92 -17.41
C ASN A 156 22.39 -27.85 -16.99
N TRP A 157 22.66 -27.78 -15.68
CA TRP A 157 24.01 -27.90 -15.16
C TRP A 157 24.61 -29.28 -15.45
N TYR A 158 23.90 -30.36 -15.17
CA TYR A 158 24.39 -31.73 -15.36
C TYR A 158 24.67 -32.06 -16.84
N LYS A 159 24.03 -31.41 -17.81
CA LYS A 159 24.34 -31.65 -19.23
C LYS A 159 25.61 -31.00 -19.74
N LEU A 160 26.16 -30.01 -19.03
CA LEU A 160 27.43 -29.38 -19.38
C LEU A 160 28.62 -30.32 -19.12
N SER A 161 29.76 -30.06 -19.77
CA SER A 161 31.03 -30.73 -19.45
C SER A 161 31.48 -30.43 -18.01
N GLU A 162 32.39 -31.24 -17.47
CA GLU A 162 32.86 -31.09 -16.07
C GLU A 162 33.49 -29.71 -15.81
N GLU A 163 34.24 -29.20 -16.78
CA GLU A 163 34.85 -27.87 -16.73
C GLU A 163 33.77 -26.79 -16.70
N MET A 164 32.76 -26.91 -17.56
CA MET A 164 31.65 -25.96 -17.64
C MET A 164 30.74 -25.99 -16.42
N ARG A 165 30.51 -27.17 -15.84
CA ARG A 165 29.82 -27.33 -14.55
C ARG A 165 30.54 -26.58 -13.44
N SER A 166 31.86 -26.72 -13.37
CA SER A 166 32.70 -26.04 -12.37
C SER A 166 32.71 -24.52 -12.60
N GLN A 167 32.78 -24.10 -13.86
CA GLN A 167 32.74 -22.69 -14.26
C GLN A 167 31.42 -22.02 -13.87
N LEU A 168 30.27 -22.66 -14.15
CA LEU A 168 28.94 -22.13 -13.81
C LEU A 168 28.77 -21.95 -12.29
N ILE A 169 29.13 -22.97 -11.50
CA ILE A 169 29.06 -22.87 -10.02
C ILE A 169 29.98 -21.75 -9.51
N SER A 170 31.20 -21.68 -10.02
CA SER A 170 32.16 -20.65 -9.61
C SER A 170 31.68 -19.23 -9.94
N THR A 171 30.88 -19.08 -11.01
CA THR A 171 30.34 -17.78 -11.42
C THR A 171 29.32 -17.23 -10.41
N TYR A 172 28.52 -18.09 -9.77
CA TYR A 172 27.60 -17.67 -8.70
C TYR A 172 28.22 -17.66 -7.30
N PHE A 173 29.00 -18.70 -6.96
CA PHE A 173 29.40 -19.00 -5.57
C PHE A 173 30.91 -18.92 -5.32
N GLY A 174 31.71 -18.81 -6.38
CA GLY A 174 33.17 -18.75 -6.29
C GLY A 174 33.69 -17.43 -5.73
N GLU A 175 34.97 -17.44 -5.39
CA GLU A 175 35.66 -16.26 -4.84
C GLU A 175 35.60 -15.06 -5.79
N ASP A 176 35.73 -15.31 -7.10
CA ASP A 176 35.70 -14.28 -8.15
C ASP A 176 34.33 -14.19 -8.85
N GLY A 177 33.29 -14.79 -8.26
CA GLY A 177 31.90 -14.77 -8.73
C GLY A 177 31.00 -13.82 -7.93
N LEU A 178 29.69 -14.02 -8.00
CA LEU A 178 28.68 -13.16 -7.36
C LEU A 178 28.54 -13.32 -5.84
N GLY A 179 29.13 -14.35 -5.24
CA GLY A 179 29.08 -14.59 -3.81
C GLY A 179 27.66 -14.88 -3.26
N TYR A 180 26.82 -15.59 -4.02
CA TYR A 180 25.51 -16.02 -3.54
C TYR A 180 25.64 -16.77 -2.20
N SER A 181 24.73 -16.48 -1.26
CA SER A 181 24.79 -16.99 0.12
C SER A 181 23.57 -17.81 0.52
N MET A 182 22.57 -17.87 -0.36
CA MET A 182 21.34 -18.62 -0.16
C MET A 182 21.01 -19.46 -1.40
N ILE A 183 20.42 -20.63 -1.18
CA ILE A 183 19.78 -21.42 -2.23
C ILE A 183 18.40 -21.87 -1.79
N ARG A 184 17.45 -21.90 -2.72
CA ARG A 184 16.12 -22.47 -2.52
C ARG A 184 16.00 -23.81 -3.25
N ILE A 185 15.36 -24.80 -2.63
CA ILE A 185 15.18 -26.13 -3.24
C ILE A 185 13.73 -26.61 -3.14
N PRO A 186 13.18 -27.22 -4.21
CA PRO A 186 11.92 -27.94 -4.13
C PRO A 186 12.00 -29.22 -3.30
N ILE A 187 10.98 -29.43 -2.46
CA ILE A 187 10.68 -30.70 -1.81
C ILE A 187 9.77 -31.48 -2.76
N GLY A 188 10.34 -32.41 -3.52
CA GLY A 188 9.69 -33.12 -4.62
C GLY A 188 9.78 -32.36 -5.94
N GLY A 189 8.91 -32.71 -6.90
CA GLY A 189 8.85 -32.04 -8.20
C GLY A 189 8.07 -30.72 -8.17
N SER A 190 8.48 -29.76 -9.00
CA SER A 190 7.77 -28.50 -9.27
C SER A 190 7.28 -28.47 -10.71
N ASP A 191 6.84 -27.30 -11.21
CA ASP A 191 6.62 -27.10 -12.65
C ASP A 191 7.94 -27.15 -13.44
N PHE A 192 9.05 -26.69 -12.84
CA PHE A 192 10.43 -26.80 -13.38
C PHE A 192 11.07 -28.16 -13.11
N SER A 193 10.32 -29.20 -13.42
CA SER A 193 10.71 -30.61 -13.46
C SER A 193 10.29 -31.21 -14.80
N ASP A 194 10.88 -32.35 -15.20
CA ASP A 194 10.48 -33.07 -16.42
C ASP A 194 9.14 -33.82 -16.26
N ARG A 195 8.75 -34.09 -15.01
CA ARG A 195 7.50 -34.76 -14.63
C ARG A 195 7.06 -34.30 -13.23
N PRO A 196 5.77 -34.39 -12.88
CA PRO A 196 5.34 -34.27 -11.49
C PRO A 196 5.70 -35.52 -10.69
N TYR A 197 6.18 -35.37 -9.46
CA TYR A 197 6.48 -36.47 -8.53
C TYR A 197 6.57 -35.99 -7.08
N THR A 198 6.44 -36.92 -6.13
CA THR A 198 6.80 -36.74 -4.72
C THR A 198 7.77 -37.82 -4.24
N TYR A 199 8.15 -37.81 -2.97
CA TYR A 199 9.03 -38.81 -2.36
C TYR A 199 8.28 -40.02 -1.80
N ASN A 200 6.95 -40.08 -1.92
CA ASN A 200 6.15 -41.19 -1.38
C ASN A 200 4.89 -41.47 -2.23
N ASP A 201 5.08 -41.67 -3.53
CA ASP A 201 3.99 -41.89 -4.49
C ASP A 201 3.46 -43.34 -4.50
N TYR A 202 4.28 -44.35 -4.15
CA TYR A 202 3.88 -45.76 -4.13
C TYR A 202 4.54 -46.56 -2.99
N PRO A 203 3.84 -47.55 -2.38
CA PRO A 203 2.41 -47.82 -2.55
C PRO A 203 1.54 -46.65 -2.03
N LEU A 204 0.33 -46.51 -2.58
CA LEU A 204 -0.59 -45.46 -2.15
C LEU A 204 -1.00 -45.64 -0.68
N ASN A 205 -1.26 -44.54 0.02
CA ASN A 205 -1.68 -44.51 1.43
C ASN A 205 -0.63 -45.05 2.42
N ASP A 206 0.66 -44.91 2.14
CA ASP A 206 1.71 -45.14 3.13
C ASP A 206 1.79 -43.97 4.13
N GLU A 207 0.86 -43.96 5.09
CA GLU A 207 0.76 -42.95 6.16
C GLU A 207 1.98 -42.91 7.09
N THR A 208 2.71 -44.03 7.19
CA THR A 208 3.91 -44.17 8.01
C THR A 208 5.18 -43.65 7.33
N LEU A 209 5.08 -43.30 6.04
CA LEU A 209 6.21 -42.89 5.21
C LEU A 209 7.34 -43.94 5.15
N PHE A 210 7.00 -45.23 5.29
CA PHE A 210 7.98 -46.32 5.28
C PHE A 210 8.74 -46.39 3.95
N ASN A 211 8.06 -46.12 2.84
CA ASN A 211 8.59 -46.14 1.48
C ASN A 211 9.08 -44.75 1.02
N PHE A 212 9.18 -43.77 1.92
CA PHE A 212 9.75 -42.47 1.57
C PHE A 212 11.16 -42.63 1.00
N THR A 213 11.37 -42.18 -0.23
CA THR A 213 12.69 -42.17 -0.87
C THR A 213 12.89 -40.91 -1.69
N LEU A 214 14.11 -40.36 -1.65
CA LEU A 214 14.51 -39.29 -2.54
C LEU A 214 14.50 -39.80 -3.99
N ALA A 215 14.09 -38.93 -4.92
CA ALA A 215 14.04 -39.26 -6.33
C ALA A 215 15.43 -39.27 -6.98
N GLU A 216 15.52 -39.74 -8.22
CA GLU A 216 16.78 -39.72 -8.98
C GLU A 216 17.25 -38.29 -9.26
N GLU A 217 16.30 -37.38 -9.47
CA GLU A 217 16.53 -35.95 -9.68
C GLU A 217 17.30 -35.34 -8.49
N ASP A 218 16.98 -35.75 -7.27
CA ASP A 218 17.69 -35.36 -6.06
C ASP A 218 19.07 -36.00 -5.98
N THR A 219 19.13 -37.33 -6.06
CA THR A 219 20.34 -38.11 -5.76
C THR A 219 21.40 -38.02 -6.83
N LYS A 220 21.02 -37.87 -8.10
CA LYS A 220 21.93 -37.80 -9.26
C LYS A 220 22.26 -36.37 -9.70
N MET A 221 21.41 -35.38 -9.40
CA MET A 221 21.59 -34.00 -9.91
C MET A 221 21.61 -32.93 -8.81
N LYS A 222 20.51 -32.71 -8.06
CA LYS A 222 20.44 -31.59 -7.09
C LYS A 222 21.47 -31.72 -5.98
N ILE A 223 21.59 -32.89 -5.34
CA ILE A 223 22.55 -33.13 -4.25
C ILE A 223 24.00 -32.96 -4.74
N PRO A 224 24.44 -33.59 -5.84
CA PRO A 224 25.77 -33.34 -6.41
C PRO A 224 26.05 -31.86 -6.71
N MET A 225 25.07 -31.12 -7.25
CA MET A 225 25.20 -29.68 -7.51
C MET A 225 25.39 -28.89 -6.20
N ILE A 226 24.59 -29.17 -5.18
CA ILE A 226 24.72 -28.54 -3.85
C ILE A 226 26.09 -28.82 -3.24
N LYS A 227 26.61 -30.05 -3.38
CA LYS A 227 27.95 -30.41 -2.91
C LYS A 227 29.06 -29.67 -3.65
N ALA A 228 28.91 -29.50 -4.97
CA ALA A 228 29.82 -28.67 -5.75
C ALA A 228 29.80 -27.21 -5.27
N ILE A 229 28.62 -26.65 -4.97
CA ILE A 229 28.47 -25.31 -4.40
C ILE A 229 29.15 -25.19 -3.04
N GLN A 230 28.89 -26.14 -2.12
CA GLN A 230 29.50 -26.18 -0.80
C GLN A 230 31.04 -26.27 -0.84
N LYS A 231 31.60 -26.94 -1.85
CA LYS A 231 33.05 -27.06 -2.05
C LYS A 231 33.69 -25.75 -2.53
N VAL A 232 32.97 -24.97 -3.34
CA VAL A 232 33.47 -23.74 -3.97
C VAL A 232 33.25 -22.51 -3.09
N SER A 233 32.16 -22.47 -2.31
CA SER A 233 31.84 -21.35 -1.44
C SER A 233 32.74 -21.30 -0.20
N LYS A 234 33.32 -20.13 0.08
CA LYS A 234 34.07 -19.87 1.33
C LYS A 234 33.17 -19.68 2.56
N LYS A 235 31.86 -19.46 2.35
CA LYS A 235 30.87 -19.17 3.41
C LYS A 235 29.80 -20.26 3.46
N GLU A 236 29.23 -20.49 4.64
CA GLU A 236 28.08 -21.40 4.79
C GLU A 236 26.92 -20.89 3.92
N ILE A 237 26.38 -21.77 3.08
CA ILE A 237 25.22 -21.49 2.23
C ILE A 237 23.94 -21.85 3.00
N LYS A 238 23.01 -20.90 3.10
CA LYS A 238 21.70 -21.15 3.71
C LYS A 238 20.76 -21.79 2.69
N ILE A 239 20.14 -22.89 3.09
CA ILE A 239 19.23 -23.65 2.23
C ILE A 239 17.81 -23.50 2.74
N ILE A 240 16.91 -22.96 1.91
CA ILE A 240 15.48 -22.90 2.17
C ILE A 240 14.74 -23.91 1.29
N ALA A 241 13.91 -24.76 1.89
CA ALA A 241 13.16 -25.77 1.17
C ALA A 241 11.66 -25.45 1.14
N SER A 242 11.02 -25.65 0.00
CA SER A 242 9.58 -25.39 -0.18
C SER A 242 8.91 -26.55 -0.90
N THR A 243 7.71 -26.92 -0.47
CA THR A 243 6.91 -28.00 -1.08
C THR A 243 5.90 -27.42 -2.07
N TRP A 244 5.74 -28.05 -3.24
CA TRP A 244 4.71 -27.65 -4.21
C TRP A 244 3.45 -28.50 -4.10
N SER A 245 3.59 -29.80 -3.86
CA SER A 245 2.46 -30.73 -3.68
C SER A 245 2.86 -31.88 -2.75
N PRO A 246 1.94 -32.38 -1.91
CA PRO A 246 2.08 -33.67 -1.23
C PRO A 246 1.86 -34.84 -2.21
N PRO A 247 2.14 -36.09 -1.80
CA PRO A 247 1.69 -37.28 -2.49
C PRO A 247 0.20 -37.20 -2.84
N VAL A 248 -0.19 -37.64 -4.04
CA VAL A 248 -1.54 -37.42 -4.56
C VAL A 248 -2.62 -38.06 -3.69
N TRP A 249 -2.33 -39.20 -3.06
CA TRP A 249 -3.26 -39.89 -2.18
C TRP A 249 -3.62 -39.07 -0.93
N MET A 250 -2.78 -38.09 -0.55
CA MET A 250 -3.07 -37.17 0.56
C MET A 250 -4.07 -36.05 0.20
N LYS A 251 -4.36 -35.84 -1.09
CA LYS A 251 -5.13 -34.71 -1.60
C LYS A 251 -6.58 -35.07 -1.87
N THR A 252 -7.47 -34.10 -1.76
CA THR A 252 -8.91 -34.29 -2.03
C THR A 252 -9.23 -34.64 -3.48
N ASN A 253 -8.41 -34.20 -4.44
CA ASN A 253 -8.62 -34.45 -5.87
C ASN A 253 -7.75 -35.56 -6.47
N GLU A 254 -6.84 -36.13 -5.66
CA GLU A 254 -5.93 -37.20 -6.06
C GLU A 254 -5.09 -36.90 -7.31
N LYS A 255 -4.75 -35.61 -7.52
CA LYS A 255 -3.93 -35.11 -8.63
C LYS A 255 -2.82 -34.18 -8.13
N PHE A 256 -1.74 -34.03 -8.90
CA PHE A 256 -0.63 -33.12 -8.56
C PHE A 256 -0.99 -31.63 -8.68
N TYR A 257 -1.96 -31.28 -9.51
CA TYR A 257 -2.38 -29.91 -9.84
C TYR A 257 -3.89 -29.72 -9.65
N GLY A 258 -4.35 -28.49 -9.86
CA GLY A 258 -5.77 -28.12 -9.76
C GLY A 258 -6.26 -27.87 -8.33
N TYR A 259 -7.54 -27.53 -8.21
CA TYR A 259 -8.16 -27.22 -6.93
C TYR A 259 -8.14 -28.46 -6.01
N ALA A 260 -7.42 -28.36 -4.89
CA ALA A 260 -7.23 -29.47 -3.96
C ALA A 260 -6.78 -28.97 -2.59
N GLN A 261 -7.31 -29.59 -1.54
CA GLN A 261 -6.84 -29.41 -0.18
C GLN A 261 -6.20 -30.70 0.33
N LEU A 262 -5.45 -30.58 1.43
CA LEU A 262 -4.94 -31.75 2.16
C LEU A 262 -6.11 -32.40 2.93
N LYS A 263 -6.28 -33.72 2.81
CA LYS A 263 -7.26 -34.46 3.62
C LYS A 263 -6.83 -34.40 5.09
N GLN A 264 -7.74 -34.02 6.00
CA GLN A 264 -7.42 -33.76 7.42
C GLN A 264 -6.75 -34.94 8.12
N GLN A 265 -7.14 -36.17 7.80
CA GLN A 265 -6.54 -37.39 8.34
C GLN A 265 -5.02 -37.49 8.10
N TYR A 266 -4.48 -36.84 7.06
CA TYR A 266 -3.06 -36.88 6.71
C TYR A 266 -2.26 -35.66 7.18
N TYR A 267 -2.84 -34.79 8.01
CA TYR A 267 -2.16 -33.58 8.50
C TYR A 267 -0.85 -33.90 9.23
N GLN A 268 -0.85 -34.93 10.08
CA GLN A 268 0.36 -35.36 10.78
C GLN A 268 1.37 -36.00 9.81
N SER A 269 0.94 -36.95 8.98
CA SER A 269 1.82 -37.59 7.99
C SER A 269 2.48 -36.57 7.04
N TYR A 270 1.79 -35.48 6.69
CA TYR A 270 2.37 -34.43 5.86
C TYR A 270 3.39 -33.56 6.62
N ALA A 271 3.21 -33.34 7.93
CA ALA A 271 4.25 -32.73 8.76
C ALA A 271 5.48 -33.64 8.87
N ASP A 272 5.26 -34.95 9.03
CA ASP A 272 6.33 -35.95 9.10
C ASP A 272 7.06 -36.07 7.74
N TYR A 273 6.38 -35.85 6.63
CA TYR A 273 6.97 -35.80 5.28
C TYR A 273 8.02 -34.68 5.15
N HIS A 274 7.74 -33.50 5.71
CA HIS A 274 8.72 -32.40 5.76
C HIS A 274 9.92 -32.75 6.64
N LEU A 275 9.67 -33.35 7.81
CA LEU A 275 10.74 -33.78 8.70
C LEU A 275 11.62 -34.86 8.05
N ARG A 276 11.02 -35.83 7.35
CA ARG A 276 11.74 -36.89 6.67
C ARG A 276 12.63 -36.36 5.53
N PHE A 277 12.16 -35.36 4.81
CA PHE A 277 12.99 -34.65 3.83
C PHE A 277 14.25 -34.03 4.49
N ILE A 278 14.08 -33.31 5.61
CA ILE A 278 15.19 -32.71 6.36
C ILE A 278 16.18 -33.80 6.82
N GLU A 279 15.68 -34.94 7.31
CA GLU A 279 16.51 -36.07 7.71
C GLU A 279 17.34 -36.65 6.57
N GLU A 280 16.73 -36.86 5.40
CA GLU A 280 17.41 -37.45 4.25
C GLU A 280 18.49 -36.54 3.66
N TYR A 281 18.27 -35.23 3.68
CA TYR A 281 19.28 -34.26 3.28
C TYR A 281 20.41 -34.13 4.32
N GLU A 282 20.09 -34.16 5.62
CA GLU A 282 21.10 -34.16 6.68
C GLU A 282 22.00 -35.41 6.62
N LYS A 283 21.45 -36.59 6.29
CA LYS A 283 22.24 -37.84 6.08
C LYS A 283 23.31 -37.71 5.00
N ARG A 284 23.19 -36.70 4.14
CA ARG A 284 24.12 -36.39 3.05
C ARG A 284 24.92 -35.13 3.35
N ASP A 285 25.00 -34.71 4.61
CA ASP A 285 25.66 -33.52 5.11
C ASP A 285 25.15 -32.23 4.44
N ILE A 286 23.83 -32.13 4.22
CA ILE A 286 23.17 -30.94 3.69
C ILE A 286 22.16 -30.45 4.71
N LYS A 287 22.53 -29.37 5.40
CA LYS A 287 21.72 -28.75 6.45
C LYS A 287 20.66 -27.82 5.87
N ILE A 288 19.41 -28.05 6.24
CA ILE A 288 18.28 -27.17 5.88
C ILE A 288 18.17 -26.04 6.91
N TRP A 289 18.37 -24.81 6.46
CA TRP A 289 18.27 -23.60 7.29
C TRP A 289 16.82 -23.23 7.60
N ALA A 290 15.96 -23.30 6.58
CA ALA A 290 14.54 -22.97 6.70
C ALA A 290 13.67 -23.87 5.83
N VAL A 291 12.42 -24.05 6.22
CA VAL A 291 11.35 -24.55 5.37
C VAL A 291 10.26 -23.49 5.24
N THR A 292 9.59 -23.43 4.09
CA THR A 292 8.34 -22.68 3.98
C THR A 292 7.15 -23.59 4.27
N THR A 293 6.00 -23.01 4.61
CA THR A 293 4.79 -23.81 4.88
C THR A 293 4.33 -24.59 3.64
N THR A 294 4.32 -23.95 2.48
CA THR A 294 4.03 -24.53 1.16
C THR A 294 4.22 -23.44 0.12
N ASN A 295 4.70 -23.77 -1.08
CA ASN A 295 4.81 -22.83 -2.20
C ASN A 295 3.41 -22.45 -2.70
N ARG A 296 3.12 -21.14 -2.73
CA ARG A 296 1.90 -20.56 -3.31
C ARG A 296 0.59 -21.30 -2.93
N PRO A 297 0.22 -21.33 -1.64
CA PRO A 297 -1.00 -21.98 -1.16
C PRO A 297 -2.28 -21.51 -1.88
N THR A 298 -2.26 -20.31 -2.46
CA THR A 298 -3.39 -19.74 -3.20
C THR A 298 -3.68 -20.45 -4.51
N ASN A 299 -2.64 -20.97 -5.18
CA ASN A 299 -2.80 -21.62 -6.49
C ASN A 299 -3.72 -22.85 -6.42
N GLY A 300 -3.74 -23.57 -5.29
CA GLY A 300 -4.58 -24.76 -5.12
C GLY A 300 -6.00 -24.48 -4.64
N ILE A 301 -6.38 -23.20 -4.40
CA ILE A 301 -7.75 -22.78 -4.08
C ILE A 301 -8.37 -21.85 -5.14
N MET A 302 -7.63 -21.55 -6.22
CA MET A 302 -8.07 -20.74 -7.36
C MET A 302 -8.38 -21.61 -8.59
N PRO A 303 -9.05 -21.08 -9.65
CA PRO A 303 -9.39 -21.84 -10.86
C PRO A 303 -8.18 -22.57 -11.47
N GLU A 304 -8.46 -23.69 -12.15
CA GLU A 304 -7.46 -24.72 -12.51
C GLU A 304 -6.20 -24.15 -13.19
N LYS A 305 -5.08 -24.13 -12.46
CA LYS A 305 -3.72 -24.01 -13.02
C LYS A 305 -3.07 -25.38 -13.09
N ASN A 306 -2.54 -25.73 -14.26
CA ASN A 306 -1.85 -27.00 -14.52
C ASN A 306 -0.41 -27.00 -14.01
N ILE A 307 -0.21 -26.73 -12.71
CA ILE A 307 1.10 -26.77 -12.02
C ILE A 307 0.96 -27.46 -10.66
N ASN A 308 2.04 -28.09 -10.19
CA ASN A 308 2.07 -28.72 -8.86
C ASN A 308 1.61 -27.72 -7.80
N SER A 309 0.59 -28.07 -7.02
CA SER A 309 -0.03 -27.16 -6.06
C SER A 309 -0.73 -27.88 -4.91
N LEU A 310 -0.78 -27.25 -3.75
CA LEU A 310 -1.62 -27.62 -2.62
C LEU A 310 -2.37 -26.39 -2.11
N GLY A 311 -3.69 -26.44 -2.13
CA GLY A 311 -4.56 -25.36 -1.71
C GLY A 311 -4.74 -25.31 -0.21
N TRP A 312 -4.61 -24.12 0.37
CA TRP A 312 -4.90 -23.90 1.79
C TRP A 312 -5.76 -22.66 1.99
N TYR A 313 -6.84 -22.80 2.77
CA TYR A 313 -7.45 -21.63 3.40
C TYR A 313 -6.59 -21.19 4.60
N PRO A 314 -6.52 -19.89 4.91
CA PRO A 314 -5.70 -19.37 6.01
C PRO A 314 -5.92 -20.08 7.35
N ALA A 315 -7.18 -20.39 7.68
CA ALA A 315 -7.52 -21.04 8.95
C ALA A 315 -6.95 -22.47 9.04
N ASP A 316 -7.05 -23.24 7.96
CA ASP A 316 -6.57 -24.63 7.93
C ASP A 316 -5.04 -24.67 7.92
N LEU A 317 -4.39 -23.76 7.18
CA LEU A 317 -2.93 -23.61 7.20
C LEU A 317 -2.44 -23.27 8.61
N GLY A 318 -3.16 -22.37 9.29
CA GLY A 318 -2.86 -21.96 10.66
C GLY A 318 -2.96 -23.11 11.65
N ARG A 319 -4.04 -23.89 11.58
CA ARG A 319 -4.24 -25.08 12.43
C ARG A 319 -3.19 -26.15 12.16
N TRP A 320 -2.97 -26.50 10.89
CA TRP A 320 -1.96 -27.50 10.54
C TRP A 320 -0.56 -27.08 11.01
N LEU A 321 -0.20 -25.81 10.85
CA LEU A 321 1.09 -25.31 11.34
C LEU A 321 1.16 -25.35 12.87
N ALA A 322 0.11 -24.91 13.58
CA ALA A 322 0.12 -24.84 15.05
C ALA A 322 0.07 -26.21 15.73
N ILE A 323 -0.66 -27.16 15.15
CA ILE A 323 -0.93 -28.48 15.76
C ILE A 323 0.04 -29.56 15.26
N ASN A 324 0.46 -29.50 13.99
CA ASN A 324 1.25 -30.55 13.35
C ASN A 324 2.67 -30.07 13.01
N LEU A 325 2.86 -29.26 11.96
CA LEU A 325 4.20 -28.95 11.43
C LEU A 325 5.11 -28.29 12.47
N GLY A 326 4.62 -27.26 13.16
CA GLY A 326 5.37 -26.54 14.19
C GLY A 326 5.85 -27.46 15.31
N PRO A 327 4.95 -28.18 16.01
CA PRO A 327 5.32 -29.18 17.01
C PRO A 327 6.25 -30.29 16.48
N THR A 328 6.02 -30.83 15.28
CA THR A 328 6.87 -31.88 14.68
C THR A 328 8.31 -31.39 14.53
N ILE A 329 8.53 -30.21 13.95
CA ILE A 329 9.88 -29.65 13.79
C ILE A 329 10.49 -29.33 15.16
N ARG A 330 9.76 -28.64 16.04
CA ARG A 330 10.28 -28.17 17.34
C ARG A 330 10.60 -29.30 18.34
N ARG A 331 9.95 -30.47 18.23
CA ARG A 331 10.24 -31.66 19.06
C ARG A 331 11.34 -32.55 18.48
N SER A 332 11.66 -32.39 17.20
CA SER A 332 12.74 -33.13 16.56
C SER A 332 14.12 -32.58 16.96
N ARG A 333 15.19 -33.29 16.54
CA ARG A 333 16.57 -32.78 16.66
C ARG A 333 16.85 -31.55 15.78
N PHE A 334 15.96 -31.21 14.85
CA PHE A 334 16.04 -30.06 13.94
C PHE A 334 15.23 -28.86 14.45
N ASN A 335 15.05 -28.75 15.77
CA ASN A 335 14.21 -27.71 16.38
C ASN A 335 14.63 -26.26 16.05
N LYS A 336 15.86 -26.05 15.55
CA LYS A 336 16.40 -24.75 15.10
C LYS A 336 16.10 -24.43 13.62
N THR A 337 15.58 -25.36 12.82
CA THR A 337 15.18 -25.07 11.44
C THR A 337 14.04 -24.05 11.45
N LEU A 338 14.21 -22.96 10.70
CA LEU A 338 13.23 -21.87 10.69
C LEU A 338 12.00 -22.24 9.86
N ILE A 339 10.84 -21.68 10.23
CA ILE A 339 9.59 -21.82 9.47
C ILE A 339 9.18 -20.45 8.93
N PHE A 340 9.16 -20.35 7.60
CA PHE A 340 8.63 -19.18 6.90
C PHE A 340 7.20 -19.44 6.45
N ALA A 341 6.28 -18.58 6.85
CA ALA A 341 4.87 -18.71 6.50
C ALA A 341 4.55 -18.12 5.12
N VAL A 342 3.48 -18.67 4.53
CA VAL A 342 2.80 -18.22 3.31
C VAL A 342 3.52 -18.59 2.01
N ASP A 343 4.69 -18.01 1.70
CA ASP A 343 5.45 -18.28 0.44
C ASP A 343 4.61 -17.98 -0.83
N ASP A 344 4.02 -16.78 -0.87
CA ASP A 344 3.10 -16.33 -1.93
C ASP A 344 3.22 -14.81 -2.20
N GLU A 345 2.37 -14.29 -3.09
CA GLU A 345 2.32 -12.87 -3.46
C GLU A 345 2.11 -11.92 -2.28
N ARG A 346 2.77 -10.75 -2.36
CA ARG A 346 2.72 -9.67 -1.35
C ARG A 346 1.32 -9.33 -0.83
N HIS A 347 0.37 -9.11 -1.74
CA HIS A 347 -0.99 -8.68 -1.39
C HIS A 347 -1.79 -9.73 -0.61
N LEU A 348 -1.35 -10.99 -0.56
CA LEU A 348 -2.03 -12.09 0.12
C LEU A 348 -1.51 -12.32 1.54
N LEU A 349 -0.34 -11.77 1.88
CA LEU A 349 0.37 -12.09 3.12
C LEU A 349 -0.42 -11.72 4.38
N ASP A 350 -0.99 -10.52 4.46
CA ASP A 350 -1.72 -10.12 5.68
C ASP A 350 -3.00 -10.94 5.86
N TRP A 351 -3.72 -11.24 4.77
CA TRP A 351 -4.91 -12.08 4.80
C TRP A 351 -4.61 -13.48 5.35
N TYR A 352 -3.53 -14.11 4.87
CA TYR A 352 -3.10 -15.41 5.40
C TYR A 352 -2.69 -15.33 6.86
N LEU A 353 -1.78 -14.43 7.21
CA LEU A 353 -1.24 -14.35 8.58
C LEU A 353 -2.34 -14.04 9.59
N HIS A 354 -3.26 -13.13 9.25
CA HIS A 354 -4.39 -12.80 10.09
C HIS A 354 -5.33 -14.00 10.26
N GLY A 355 -5.70 -14.68 9.17
CA GLY A 355 -6.57 -15.86 9.22
C GLY A 355 -5.96 -17.03 9.97
N MET A 356 -4.66 -17.27 9.81
CA MET A 356 -3.89 -18.27 10.55
C MET A 356 -3.91 -17.97 12.06
N GLN A 357 -3.58 -16.73 12.46
CA GLN A 357 -3.55 -16.32 13.87
C GLN A 357 -4.93 -16.36 14.53
N ARG A 358 -5.99 -16.07 13.78
CA ARG A 358 -7.38 -16.17 14.26
C ARG A 358 -7.77 -17.63 14.52
N ALA A 359 -7.35 -18.55 13.67
CA ALA A 359 -7.68 -19.97 13.81
C ALA A 359 -6.93 -20.63 14.96
N ASP A 360 -5.66 -20.29 15.17
CA ASP A 360 -4.90 -20.69 16.37
C ASP A 360 -3.88 -19.61 16.75
N LYS A 361 -4.07 -18.99 17.92
CA LYS A 361 -3.17 -17.93 18.42
C LYS A 361 -1.74 -18.43 18.66
N ASN A 362 -1.54 -19.73 18.88
CA ASN A 362 -0.22 -20.32 19.07
C ASN A 362 0.58 -20.40 17.77
N VAL A 363 -0.05 -20.28 16.59
CA VAL A 363 0.65 -20.38 15.30
C VAL A 363 1.83 -19.41 15.20
N MET A 364 1.68 -18.19 15.74
CA MET A 364 2.71 -17.15 15.69
C MET A 364 3.97 -17.49 16.50
N LYS A 365 3.90 -18.49 17.39
CA LYS A 365 5.07 -19.01 18.12
C LYS A 365 5.97 -19.87 17.22
N TYR A 366 5.40 -20.47 16.17
CA TYR A 366 6.12 -21.34 15.25
C TYR A 366 6.63 -20.61 14.01
N ILE A 367 6.00 -19.50 13.64
CA ILE A 367 6.42 -18.67 12.49
C ILE A 367 7.65 -17.84 12.88
N ASP A 368 8.77 -18.05 12.20
CA ASP A 368 10.01 -17.27 12.37
C ASP A 368 10.11 -16.13 11.35
N GLY A 369 9.57 -16.35 10.14
CA GLY A 369 9.60 -15.39 9.05
C GLY A 369 8.39 -15.46 8.14
N ILE A 370 8.28 -14.49 7.24
CA ILE A 370 7.26 -14.36 6.21
C ILE A 370 7.97 -14.45 4.87
N ALA A 371 7.59 -15.44 4.05
CA ALA A 371 8.14 -15.66 2.71
C ALA A 371 7.26 -14.96 1.67
N VAL A 372 7.89 -14.21 0.76
CA VAL A 372 7.21 -13.35 -0.21
C VAL A 372 7.69 -13.56 -1.64
N HIS A 373 6.74 -13.57 -2.58
CA HIS A 373 6.98 -13.67 -4.02
C HIS A 373 6.72 -12.33 -4.76
N TYR A 374 7.26 -12.21 -5.99
CA TYR A 374 7.41 -10.96 -6.76
C TYR A 374 6.47 -10.77 -7.99
N TYR A 375 5.64 -11.73 -8.36
CA TYR A 375 5.08 -11.82 -9.73
C TYR A 375 4.04 -10.76 -10.13
N SER A 376 3.64 -9.87 -9.21
CA SER A 376 2.61 -8.84 -9.41
C SER A 376 3.02 -7.47 -8.86
N SER A 377 4.27 -7.06 -9.06
CA SER A 377 4.83 -5.81 -8.51
C SER A 377 4.07 -4.54 -8.89
N SER A 378 3.48 -4.47 -10.08
CA SER A 378 2.65 -3.32 -10.50
C SER A 378 1.32 -3.21 -9.75
N SER A 379 0.82 -4.29 -9.15
CA SER A 379 -0.44 -4.31 -8.40
C SER A 379 -0.27 -4.57 -6.89
N SER A 380 0.97 -4.76 -6.42
CA SER A 380 1.30 -5.06 -5.02
C SER A 380 2.50 -4.24 -4.51
N PRO A 381 2.30 -3.00 -4.03
CA PRO A 381 3.36 -2.14 -3.52
C PRO A 381 4.15 -2.79 -2.37
N SER A 382 5.46 -2.54 -2.31
CA SER A 382 6.37 -3.01 -1.25
C SER A 382 6.04 -2.42 0.14
N LEU A 383 5.30 -1.30 0.22
CA LEU A 383 4.87 -0.66 1.47
C LEU A 383 4.08 -1.60 2.42
N ILE A 384 3.42 -2.63 1.89
CA ILE A 384 2.73 -3.62 2.73
C ILE A 384 3.68 -4.34 3.70
N LEU A 385 4.96 -4.47 3.34
CA LEU A 385 5.97 -5.12 4.17
C LEU A 385 6.23 -4.32 5.47
N ASP A 386 6.08 -3.00 5.46
CA ASP A 386 6.16 -2.14 6.66
C ASP A 386 5.05 -2.48 7.66
N GLN A 387 3.83 -2.61 7.16
CA GLN A 387 2.67 -2.97 7.97
C GLN A 387 2.83 -4.37 8.58
N LEU A 388 3.29 -5.34 7.78
CA LEU A 388 3.56 -6.71 8.25
C LEU A 388 4.67 -6.72 9.31
N LYS A 389 5.74 -5.96 9.09
CA LYS A 389 6.85 -5.86 10.03
C LYS A 389 6.38 -5.27 11.36
N GLN A 390 5.61 -4.19 11.32
CA GLN A 390 5.06 -3.54 12.51
C GLN A 390 4.09 -4.46 13.26
N LYS A 391 3.20 -5.13 12.54
CA LYS A 391 2.12 -5.96 13.11
C LYS A 391 2.63 -7.27 13.71
N TYR A 392 3.46 -8.02 12.99
CA TYR A 392 3.85 -9.37 13.39
C TYR A 392 5.27 -9.48 13.93
N LYS A 393 6.14 -8.47 13.70
CA LYS A 393 7.53 -8.42 14.18
C LYS A 393 8.38 -9.63 13.75
N LYS A 394 8.10 -10.20 12.57
CA LYS A 394 8.84 -11.36 12.01
C LYS A 394 9.92 -10.93 11.01
N LEU A 395 10.75 -11.88 10.57
CA LEU A 395 11.63 -11.69 9.41
C LEU A 395 10.79 -11.65 8.13
N ILE A 396 11.23 -10.91 7.12
CA ILE A 396 10.58 -10.84 5.80
C ILE A 396 11.66 -11.16 4.78
N LEU A 397 11.44 -12.17 3.94
CA LEU A 397 12.41 -12.63 2.95
C LEU A 397 11.75 -12.84 1.58
N GLY A 398 12.28 -12.22 0.54
CA GLY A 398 11.93 -12.53 -0.84
C GLY A 398 12.43 -13.92 -1.21
N THR A 399 11.54 -14.90 -1.30
CA THR A 399 11.90 -16.31 -1.49
C THR A 399 11.84 -16.78 -2.93
N GLN A 400 11.14 -16.05 -3.81
CA GLN A 400 11.04 -16.40 -5.23
C GLN A 400 10.66 -15.20 -6.11
N ALA A 401 11.40 -15.02 -7.20
CA ALA A 401 11.11 -14.02 -8.21
C ALA A 401 11.60 -14.47 -9.59
N CYS A 402 10.84 -14.20 -10.66
CA CYS A 402 11.36 -14.31 -12.02
C CYS A 402 10.63 -13.42 -13.01
N GLU A 403 11.23 -13.26 -14.19
CA GLU A 403 10.66 -12.57 -15.35
C GLU A 403 10.24 -13.58 -16.42
N GLY A 404 9.22 -13.26 -17.18
CA GLY A 404 8.69 -14.15 -18.22
C GLY A 404 7.70 -13.43 -19.13
N ALA A 405 6.79 -14.20 -19.74
CA ALA A 405 5.68 -13.61 -20.48
C ALA A 405 4.71 -12.89 -19.51
N THR A 406 4.24 -11.71 -19.89
CA THR A 406 3.23 -10.92 -19.18
C THR A 406 1.92 -10.88 -19.98
N GLY A 407 0.89 -10.21 -19.45
CA GLY A 407 -0.39 -10.04 -20.17
C GLY A 407 -0.30 -9.23 -21.48
N TRP A 408 0.80 -8.48 -21.68
CA TRP A 408 1.04 -7.62 -22.85
C TRP A 408 2.29 -8.02 -23.65
N ASP A 409 3.15 -8.88 -23.09
CA ASP A 409 4.35 -9.39 -23.74
C ASP A 409 4.39 -10.91 -23.66
N SER A 410 4.10 -11.59 -24.78
CA SER A 410 4.11 -13.06 -24.85
C SER A 410 5.53 -13.67 -24.85
N THR A 411 6.57 -12.85 -24.86
CA THR A 411 7.96 -13.31 -25.01
C THR A 411 8.48 -13.88 -23.72
N ARG A 412 8.70 -15.20 -23.68
CA ARG A 412 9.14 -15.88 -22.47
C ARG A 412 10.62 -15.65 -22.18
N ILE A 413 11.48 -15.74 -23.20
CA ILE A 413 12.94 -15.52 -23.10
C ILE A 413 13.34 -14.29 -23.90
N LYS A 414 14.05 -13.37 -23.26
CA LYS A 414 14.58 -12.16 -23.90
C LYS A 414 16.06 -12.06 -23.61
N ILE A 415 16.85 -12.62 -24.52
CA ILE A 415 18.31 -12.64 -24.40
C ILE A 415 18.82 -11.19 -24.47
N GLY A 416 19.65 -10.79 -23.52
CA GLY A 416 20.19 -9.44 -23.43
C GLY A 416 19.23 -8.38 -22.87
N SER A 417 18.05 -8.73 -22.35
CA SER A 417 17.08 -7.71 -21.90
C SER A 417 17.57 -6.88 -20.71
N TRP A 418 17.81 -5.59 -20.94
CA TRP A 418 18.06 -4.63 -19.86
C TRP A 418 16.79 -4.32 -19.05
N ASP A 419 15.62 -4.27 -19.69
CA ASP A 419 14.35 -4.01 -19.00
C ASP A 419 14.05 -5.04 -17.90
N ARG A 420 14.37 -6.32 -18.14
CA ARG A 420 14.24 -7.38 -17.12
C ARG A 420 15.20 -7.15 -15.95
N ALA A 421 16.43 -6.73 -16.24
CA ALA A 421 17.40 -6.36 -15.21
C ALA A 421 16.97 -5.11 -14.42
N ALA A 422 16.45 -4.09 -15.09
CA ALA A 422 15.91 -2.88 -14.48
C ALA A 422 14.83 -3.19 -13.46
N ARG A 423 13.91 -4.11 -13.79
CA ARG A 423 12.85 -4.57 -12.88
C ARG A 423 13.38 -5.31 -11.66
N TYR A 424 14.39 -6.19 -11.84
CA TYR A 424 15.10 -6.81 -10.71
C TYR A 424 15.72 -5.74 -9.80
N ILE A 425 16.43 -4.77 -10.38
CA ILE A 425 17.10 -3.70 -9.63
C ILE A 425 16.11 -2.91 -8.80
N GLN A 426 15.04 -2.38 -9.43
CA GLN A 426 14.03 -1.58 -8.76
C GLN A 426 13.38 -2.35 -7.62
N ASN A 427 13.00 -3.61 -7.87
CA ASN A 427 12.29 -4.38 -6.86
C ASN A 427 13.16 -4.80 -5.67
N ILE A 428 14.42 -5.17 -5.90
CA ILE A 428 15.35 -5.48 -4.82
C ILE A 428 15.58 -4.23 -3.96
N ILE A 429 15.74 -3.04 -4.57
CA ILE A 429 15.88 -1.77 -3.87
C ILE A 429 14.65 -1.50 -3.00
N GLU A 430 13.45 -1.61 -3.56
CA GLU A 430 12.19 -1.39 -2.86
C GLU A 430 12.00 -2.35 -1.68
N ASP A 431 12.20 -3.65 -1.88
CA ASP A 431 12.02 -4.65 -0.82
C ASP A 431 13.00 -4.42 0.34
N LEU A 432 14.25 -4.07 0.03
CA LEU A 432 15.25 -3.72 1.05
C LEU A 432 14.92 -2.39 1.75
N ASN A 433 14.25 -1.46 1.09
CA ASN A 433 13.76 -0.24 1.75
C ASN A 433 12.56 -0.51 2.67
N HIS A 434 11.82 -1.60 2.45
CA HIS A 434 10.63 -2.00 3.21
C HIS A 434 10.85 -3.30 4.02
N HIS A 435 11.96 -3.33 4.79
CA HIS A 435 12.28 -4.35 5.79
C HIS A 435 12.56 -5.79 5.31
N SER A 436 12.62 -6.05 4.01
CA SER A 436 13.12 -7.34 3.54
C SER A 436 14.57 -7.53 3.98
N VAL A 437 14.89 -8.74 4.43
CA VAL A 437 16.25 -9.11 4.86
C VAL A 437 17.05 -9.76 3.74
N GLY A 438 16.44 -10.00 2.58
CA GLY A 438 17.09 -10.68 1.47
C GLY A 438 16.16 -10.90 0.29
N TRP A 439 16.72 -11.38 -0.81
CA TRP A 439 15.98 -11.59 -2.05
C TRP A 439 16.55 -12.77 -2.84
N MET A 440 15.67 -13.59 -3.41
CA MET A 440 16.02 -14.83 -4.10
C MET A 440 15.38 -14.90 -5.48
N ASP A 441 16.22 -15.08 -6.49
CA ASP A 441 15.82 -15.41 -7.85
C ASP A 441 15.16 -16.81 -7.93
N PHE A 442 14.44 -17.09 -9.00
CA PHE A 442 13.83 -18.40 -9.21
C PHE A 442 14.85 -19.39 -9.77
N ASN A 443 15.02 -19.54 -11.08
CA ASN A 443 15.90 -20.57 -11.65
C ASN A 443 17.31 -20.00 -11.90
N LEU A 444 18.34 -20.53 -11.21
CA LEU A 444 19.74 -20.07 -11.39
C LEU A 444 20.22 -20.16 -12.85
N CYS A 445 19.79 -21.18 -13.58
CA CYS A 445 19.99 -21.29 -15.02
C CYS A 445 18.87 -22.08 -15.68
N LEU A 446 18.61 -21.77 -16.94
CA LEU A 446 17.70 -22.51 -17.82
C LEU A 446 18.37 -22.71 -19.19
N ASP A 447 17.78 -23.55 -20.04
CA ASP A 447 18.17 -23.55 -21.45
C ASP A 447 17.62 -22.31 -22.18
N VAL A 448 18.00 -22.15 -23.45
CA VAL A 448 17.55 -21.03 -24.29
C VAL A 448 16.04 -21.01 -24.59
N ASN A 449 15.31 -22.06 -24.22
CA ASN A 449 13.85 -22.13 -24.32
C ASN A 449 13.16 -21.82 -22.98
N GLY A 450 13.92 -21.61 -21.90
CA GLY A 450 13.38 -21.37 -20.56
C GLY A 450 12.95 -22.63 -19.82
N GLY A 451 13.51 -23.79 -20.17
CA GLY A 451 13.13 -25.08 -19.62
C GLY A 451 14.30 -25.92 -19.09
N PRO A 452 14.06 -27.21 -18.81
CA PRO A 452 12.78 -27.91 -19.00
C PRO A 452 11.68 -27.51 -17.99
N ASN A 453 10.41 -27.68 -18.38
CA ASN A 453 9.24 -27.44 -17.54
C ASN A 453 8.06 -28.27 -18.07
N TRP A 454 7.61 -29.28 -17.30
CA TRP A 454 6.57 -30.23 -17.75
C TRP A 454 5.21 -29.56 -17.99
N ALA A 455 4.92 -28.48 -17.25
CA ALA A 455 3.72 -27.68 -17.39
C ALA A 455 3.78 -26.67 -18.54
N LYS A 456 4.91 -26.61 -19.26
CA LYS A 456 5.18 -25.62 -20.32
C LYS A 456 5.04 -24.18 -19.82
N ASN A 457 5.38 -23.92 -18.56
CA ASN A 457 5.34 -22.61 -17.92
C ASN A 457 6.73 -21.94 -17.95
N TYR A 458 7.30 -21.76 -19.16
CA TYR A 458 8.67 -21.26 -19.32
C TYR A 458 8.82 -19.79 -18.89
N VAL A 459 9.96 -19.49 -18.27
CA VAL A 459 10.35 -18.15 -17.77
C VAL A 459 11.82 -17.90 -18.08
N ASP A 460 12.29 -16.67 -17.95
CA ASP A 460 13.70 -16.32 -18.11
C ASP A 460 14.52 -16.67 -16.86
N ALA A 461 15.85 -16.68 -17.02
CA ALA A 461 16.81 -16.92 -15.97
C ALA A 461 18.03 -16.00 -16.13
N PRO A 462 18.77 -15.66 -15.06
CA PRO A 462 19.98 -14.84 -15.19
C PRO A 462 21.10 -15.50 -16.02
N ILE A 463 21.11 -16.83 -16.14
CA ILE A 463 22.01 -17.59 -17.03
C ILE A 463 21.20 -18.48 -17.97
N LEU A 464 21.54 -18.45 -19.26
CA LEU A 464 21.00 -19.34 -20.28
C LEU A 464 22.09 -20.28 -20.81
N VAL A 465 21.79 -21.58 -20.87
CA VAL A 465 22.74 -22.63 -21.27
C VAL A 465 22.52 -23.05 -22.72
N TYR A 466 23.61 -23.09 -23.50
CA TYR A 466 23.64 -23.58 -24.88
C TYR A 466 24.36 -24.93 -24.92
N HIS A 467 23.60 -26.02 -24.78
CA HIS A 467 24.14 -27.39 -24.74
C HIS A 467 24.98 -27.74 -25.97
N ASP A 468 24.49 -27.43 -27.17
CA ASP A 468 25.16 -27.78 -28.44
C ASP A 468 26.53 -27.11 -28.61
N LYS A 469 26.77 -26.01 -27.89
CA LYS A 469 28.01 -25.24 -27.92
C LYS A 469 28.87 -25.46 -26.67
N ASN A 470 28.38 -26.22 -25.68
CA ASN A 470 28.98 -26.36 -24.35
C ASN A 470 29.40 -25.00 -23.75
N GLU A 471 28.50 -24.02 -23.84
CA GLU A 471 28.70 -22.65 -23.33
C GLU A 471 27.45 -22.20 -22.57
N PHE A 472 27.58 -21.13 -21.78
CA PHE A 472 26.43 -20.42 -21.23
C PHE A 472 26.61 -18.91 -21.41
N VAL A 473 25.49 -18.19 -21.41
CA VAL A 473 25.48 -16.72 -21.48
C VAL A 473 24.90 -16.13 -20.21
N LYS A 474 25.52 -15.05 -19.74
CA LYS A 474 25.08 -14.28 -18.57
C LYS A 474 24.25 -13.10 -19.04
N GLN A 475 22.99 -13.10 -18.65
CA GLN A 475 21.99 -12.08 -18.96
C GLN A 475 22.27 -10.81 -18.13
N PRO A 476 21.76 -9.62 -18.54
CA PRO A 476 21.84 -8.42 -17.70
C PRO A 476 21.29 -8.61 -16.26
N MET A 477 20.28 -9.48 -16.08
CA MET A 477 19.74 -9.83 -14.76
C MET A 477 20.80 -10.42 -13.80
N PHE A 478 21.79 -11.15 -14.33
CA PHE A 478 22.90 -11.70 -13.54
C PHE A 478 23.73 -10.57 -12.90
N TYR A 479 24.03 -9.54 -13.69
CA TYR A 479 24.81 -8.39 -13.21
C TYR A 479 24.00 -7.53 -12.26
N ALA A 480 22.71 -7.31 -12.56
CA ALA A 480 21.77 -6.66 -11.63
C ALA A 480 21.78 -7.33 -10.25
N MET A 481 21.65 -8.66 -10.19
CA MET A 481 21.76 -9.41 -8.94
C MET A 481 23.12 -9.21 -8.26
N GLY A 482 24.21 -9.25 -9.04
CA GLY A 482 25.56 -9.11 -8.51
C GLY A 482 25.85 -7.78 -7.80
N HIS A 483 25.20 -6.68 -8.21
CA HIS A 483 25.31 -5.40 -7.51
C HIS A 483 24.83 -5.45 -6.05
N PHE A 484 23.98 -6.42 -5.71
CA PHE A 484 23.54 -6.68 -4.34
C PHE A 484 24.29 -7.85 -3.72
N THR A 485 24.40 -8.98 -4.41
CA THR A 485 24.93 -10.22 -3.81
C THR A 485 26.42 -10.15 -3.51
N ARG A 486 27.20 -9.53 -4.42
CA ARG A 486 28.67 -9.46 -4.31
C ARG A 486 29.11 -8.29 -3.46
N LEU A 487 28.42 -7.16 -3.61
CA LEU A 487 28.87 -5.87 -3.08
C LEU A 487 28.22 -5.52 -1.74
N ILE A 488 27.12 -6.17 -1.35
CA ILE A 488 26.51 -6.00 -0.02
C ILE A 488 26.79 -7.25 0.82
N PRO A 489 27.81 -7.22 1.70
CA PRO A 489 28.13 -8.38 2.53
C PRO A 489 27.00 -8.67 3.53
N LYS A 490 26.80 -9.97 3.81
CA LYS A 490 25.92 -10.44 4.90
C LYS A 490 26.23 -9.69 6.20
N GLY A 491 25.18 -9.30 6.92
CA GLY A 491 25.27 -8.53 8.16
C GLY A 491 25.36 -7.02 7.95
N SER A 492 25.37 -6.54 6.70
CA SER A 492 25.19 -5.12 6.43
C SER A 492 23.84 -4.66 6.98
N GLN A 493 23.82 -3.48 7.60
CA GLN A 493 22.62 -2.91 8.20
C GLN A 493 22.09 -1.77 7.35
N ARG A 494 20.82 -1.84 6.98
CA ARG A 494 20.17 -0.80 6.16
C ARG A 494 20.13 0.52 6.92
N ILE A 495 20.40 1.62 6.23
CA ILE A 495 20.28 2.99 6.75
C ILE A 495 19.38 3.82 5.82
N VAL A 496 18.81 4.89 6.35
CA VAL A 496 18.00 5.82 5.55
C VAL A 496 18.90 6.70 4.68
N MET A 497 18.53 6.85 3.42
CA MET A 497 19.12 7.80 2.47
C MET A 497 18.01 8.75 2.02
N ALA A 498 18.14 10.03 2.34
CA ALA A 498 17.17 11.05 1.97
C ALA A 498 17.56 11.66 0.62
N THR A 499 16.69 11.54 -0.37
CA THR A 499 16.89 12.08 -1.72
C THR A 499 16.19 13.42 -1.86
N GLN A 500 16.95 14.42 -2.27
CA GLN A 500 16.50 15.73 -2.71
C GLN A 500 16.77 15.77 -4.24
N SER A 501 15.90 15.16 -5.06
CA SER A 501 15.90 15.41 -6.52
C SER A 501 14.53 15.35 -7.23
N ILE A 502 14.35 16.18 -8.27
CA ILE A 502 13.27 16.09 -9.28
C ILE A 502 13.48 14.89 -10.22
N THR A 503 14.73 14.43 -10.35
CA THR A 503 15.11 13.23 -11.11
C THR A 503 15.05 12.01 -10.20
N GLU A 504 14.14 11.09 -10.50
CA GLU A 504 13.95 9.86 -9.75
C GLU A 504 15.13 8.91 -9.96
N ILE A 505 15.97 8.77 -8.92
CA ILE A 505 17.03 7.76 -8.83
C ILE A 505 16.66 6.76 -7.74
N HIS A 506 16.44 5.51 -8.12
CA HIS A 506 16.17 4.45 -7.15
C HIS A 506 17.42 4.18 -6.33
N ASN A 507 17.29 4.13 -5.00
CA ASN A 507 18.44 4.02 -4.12
C ASN A 507 18.17 3.23 -2.84
N VAL A 508 19.25 2.62 -2.32
CA VAL A 508 19.28 2.00 -0.99
C VAL A 508 20.70 2.07 -0.43
N ALA A 509 20.83 2.26 0.89
CA ALA A 509 22.11 2.42 1.57
C ALA A 509 22.25 1.50 2.80
N PHE A 510 23.49 1.13 3.11
CA PHE A 510 23.84 0.25 4.22
C PHE A 510 25.14 0.68 4.90
N VAL A 511 25.30 0.26 6.15
CA VAL A 511 26.60 0.19 6.83
C VAL A 511 27.04 -1.27 6.87
N SER A 512 28.21 -1.57 6.33
CA SER A 512 28.78 -2.92 6.34
C SER A 512 29.25 -3.32 7.75
N PRO A 513 29.46 -4.61 8.02
CA PRO A 513 30.06 -5.07 9.29
C PRO A 513 31.44 -4.47 9.56
N GLU A 514 32.19 -4.14 8.51
CA GLU A 514 33.50 -3.49 8.58
C GLU A 514 33.41 -1.96 8.82
N GLY A 515 32.20 -1.40 8.85
CA GLY A 515 31.96 0.02 9.10
C GLY A 515 31.99 0.91 7.84
N ASN A 516 32.09 0.33 6.65
CA ASN A 516 32.01 1.06 5.39
C ASN A 516 30.55 1.42 5.07
N ILE A 517 30.35 2.49 4.31
CA ILE A 517 29.03 2.87 3.79
C ILE A 517 28.90 2.32 2.38
N LEU A 518 27.81 1.60 2.12
CA LEU A 518 27.48 0.99 0.83
C LEU A 518 26.21 1.62 0.30
N MET A 519 26.17 1.95 -0.99
CA MET A 519 24.98 2.51 -1.63
C MET A 519 24.79 1.87 -3.00
N VAL A 520 23.55 1.53 -3.33
CA VAL A 520 23.16 1.12 -4.69
C VAL A 520 22.28 2.21 -5.26
N LEU A 521 22.64 2.73 -6.43
CA LEU A 521 21.93 3.80 -7.14
C LEU A 521 21.59 3.31 -8.54
N TYR A 522 20.35 3.51 -8.98
CA TYR A 522 19.90 3.12 -10.31
C TYR A 522 19.20 4.28 -11.02
N ASN A 523 19.73 4.63 -12.18
CA ASN A 523 19.14 5.58 -13.10
C ASN A 523 18.34 4.84 -14.18
N SER A 524 17.03 4.96 -14.16
CA SER A 524 16.12 4.39 -15.15
C SER A 524 15.92 5.27 -16.39
N LYS A 525 16.45 6.50 -16.37
CA LYS A 525 16.31 7.47 -17.46
C LYS A 525 17.28 7.16 -18.60
N THR A 526 16.94 7.63 -19.79
CA THR A 526 17.79 7.58 -20.99
C THR A 526 18.86 8.67 -21.05
N VAL A 527 18.97 9.49 -20.01
CA VAL A 527 19.98 10.55 -19.86
C VAL A 527 20.79 10.35 -18.58
N SER A 528 22.04 10.79 -18.58
CA SER A 528 22.92 10.72 -17.41
C SER A 528 22.52 11.74 -16.34
N VAL A 529 22.65 11.40 -15.06
CA VAL A 529 22.29 12.24 -13.92
C VAL A 529 23.50 12.44 -13.01
N LYS A 530 23.86 13.70 -12.71
CA LYS A 530 24.92 14.04 -11.75
C LYS A 530 24.36 14.01 -10.32
N VAL A 531 24.92 13.18 -9.46
CA VAL A 531 24.45 13.00 -8.07
C VAL A 531 25.47 13.52 -7.08
N HIS A 532 25.04 14.45 -6.23
CA HIS A 532 25.79 14.99 -5.11
C HIS A 532 25.36 14.29 -3.81
N ILE A 533 26.25 13.50 -3.20
CA ILE A 533 25.95 12.66 -2.03
C ILE A 533 26.66 13.23 -0.80
N ARG A 534 25.88 13.75 0.13
CA ARG A 534 26.34 14.23 1.43
C ARG A 534 26.48 13.06 2.41
N ILE A 535 27.71 12.82 2.88
CA ILE A 535 28.03 11.77 3.85
C ILE A 535 27.75 12.25 5.27
N ASN A 536 28.13 13.49 5.58
CA ASN A 536 27.86 14.15 6.86
C ASN A 536 27.90 15.68 6.71
N SER A 537 27.92 16.42 7.81
CA SER A 537 27.95 17.88 7.77
C SER A 537 29.17 18.47 7.07
N LYS A 538 30.30 17.73 7.00
CA LYS A 538 31.60 18.19 6.52
C LYS A 538 32.11 17.49 5.25
N ARG A 539 31.51 16.37 4.84
CA ARG A 539 32.04 15.53 3.74
C ARG A 539 30.97 15.15 2.70
N TYR A 540 31.36 15.11 1.43
CA TYR A 540 30.50 14.75 0.30
C TYR A 540 31.28 14.04 -0.83
N ILE A 541 30.56 13.45 -1.78
CA ILE A 541 31.07 12.97 -3.06
C ILE A 541 30.15 13.40 -4.20
N GLU A 542 30.70 13.57 -5.41
CA GLU A 542 29.92 13.78 -6.63
C GLU A 542 30.14 12.63 -7.60
N VAL A 543 29.05 12.11 -8.16
CA VAL A 543 29.07 10.96 -9.07
C VAL A 543 28.06 11.16 -10.19
N THR A 544 28.49 11.04 -11.44
CA THR A 544 27.56 10.98 -12.59
C THR A 544 27.11 9.55 -12.81
N ILE A 545 25.80 9.30 -12.74
CA ILE A 545 25.17 8.02 -13.08
C ILE A 545 24.75 8.07 -14.55
N GLU A 546 25.33 7.22 -15.39
CA GLU A 546 24.99 7.16 -16.81
C GLU A 546 23.51 6.80 -17.03
N ALA A 547 23.00 7.08 -18.22
CA ALA A 547 21.68 6.63 -18.67
C ALA A 547 21.52 5.11 -18.52
N GLU A 548 20.36 4.67 -18.02
CA GLU A 548 19.98 3.26 -17.88
C GLU A 548 21.11 2.43 -17.23
N ALA A 549 21.64 2.93 -16.10
CA ALA A 549 22.80 2.36 -15.41
C ALA A 549 22.57 2.21 -13.91
N ILE A 550 23.14 1.14 -13.36
CA ILE A 550 23.23 0.87 -11.93
C ILE A 550 24.68 1.09 -11.47
N LYS A 551 24.81 1.76 -10.33
CA LYS A 551 26.08 1.94 -9.62
C LYS A 551 25.98 1.42 -8.20
N THR A 552 26.98 0.67 -7.78
CA THR A 552 27.20 0.40 -6.35
C THR A 552 28.45 1.15 -5.90
N ILE A 553 28.31 1.94 -4.85
CA ILE A 553 29.36 2.79 -4.30
C ILE A 553 29.70 2.28 -2.90
N GLU A 554 30.97 2.00 -2.66
CA GLU A 554 31.50 1.69 -1.33
C GLU A 554 32.41 2.82 -0.88
N ILE A 555 32.17 3.34 0.32
CA ILE A 555 32.89 4.47 0.92
C ILE A 555 33.53 4.03 2.24
N ASN A 556 34.80 4.38 2.43
CA ASN A 556 35.48 4.26 3.73
C ASN A 556 35.63 5.65 4.37
N PRO A 557 34.75 6.04 5.31
CA PRO A 557 34.65 7.42 5.79
C PRO A 557 35.68 7.81 6.87
N ASN A 558 36.55 6.90 7.34
CA ASN A 558 37.29 6.95 8.63
C ASN A 558 37.41 8.32 9.35
N GLU A 559 36.61 8.44 10.42
CA GLU A 559 36.82 9.11 11.72
C GLU A 559 35.58 8.75 12.56
N SER A 560 35.72 7.83 13.53
CA SER A 560 34.76 7.48 14.60
C SER A 560 33.26 7.76 14.34
N VAL A 561 32.64 7.13 13.34
CA VAL A 561 31.17 7.10 13.19
C VAL A 561 30.55 5.91 13.94
N ILE A 562 31.37 5.05 14.56
CA ILE A 562 30.91 3.78 15.17
C ILE A 562 31.65 3.57 16.49
N CYS A 563 30.97 3.86 17.62
CA CYS A 563 30.97 3.12 18.89
C CYS A 563 30.56 4.00 20.08
N LYS A 564 29.39 3.73 20.67
CA LYS A 564 29.20 3.57 22.12
C LYS A 564 27.86 2.89 22.41
N GLN A 565 27.90 1.56 22.40
CA GLN A 565 27.00 0.74 23.21
C GLN A 565 27.80 -0.47 23.68
N GLU A 566 28.40 -0.38 24.87
CA GLU A 566 28.64 -1.57 25.68
C GLU A 566 28.25 -1.29 27.13
N SER A 567 27.53 -2.28 27.64
CA SER A 567 27.12 -2.55 29.00
C SER A 567 28.26 -2.52 30.03
N SER A 568 27.98 -1.98 31.22
CA SER A 568 28.56 -2.54 32.45
C SER A 568 27.54 -2.47 33.59
N VAL A 569 27.46 -3.58 34.30
CA VAL A 569 26.66 -3.85 35.50
C VAL A 569 27.55 -3.64 36.74
N ALA A 570 26.91 -3.25 37.86
CA ALA A 570 27.40 -3.13 39.26
C ALA A 570 28.14 -1.81 39.58
N TYR A 571 27.89 -1.09 40.68
CA TYR A 571 27.54 -1.47 42.06
C TYR A 571 26.62 -0.45 42.76
N SER A 572 26.02 -0.91 43.87
CA SER A 572 25.20 -0.21 44.86
C SER A 572 26.01 0.59 45.90
N VAL A 573 25.27 1.38 46.71
CA VAL A 573 25.57 2.03 48.01
C VAL A 573 26.44 3.29 47.90
N ASP A 574 25.99 4.49 48.33
CA ASP A 574 25.87 4.89 49.73
C ASP A 574 25.32 6.33 49.90
N THR A 575 25.12 6.66 51.16
CA THR A 575 24.17 7.56 51.82
C THR A 575 24.58 9.05 51.95
N ALA A 576 23.54 9.90 52.09
CA ALA A 576 23.38 11.08 52.97
C ALA A 576 24.28 12.33 52.86
N CYS A 577 23.67 13.53 52.81
CA CYS A 577 23.86 14.60 53.81
C CYS A 577 22.84 15.77 53.71
N ALA A 578 22.26 16.11 54.88
CA ALA A 578 21.66 17.37 55.43
C ALA A 578 20.69 18.24 54.59
N ILE A 579 19.46 18.64 54.99
CA ILE A 579 18.86 19.19 56.24
C ILE A 579 19.14 20.70 56.51
N ASP A 580 18.04 21.43 56.78
CA ASP A 580 17.83 22.77 57.41
C ASP A 580 17.94 24.05 56.52
N TYR A 581 17.15 25.14 56.63
CA TYR A 581 16.11 25.60 57.57
C TYR A 581 15.31 26.83 57.01
N TYR A 582 14.04 26.94 57.41
CA TYR A 582 13.26 28.13 57.86
C TYR A 582 12.89 29.36 56.97
N LEU A 583 11.56 29.49 56.76
CA LEU A 583 10.59 30.53 57.21
C LEU A 583 10.96 32.04 57.30
N GLY A 584 10.08 32.86 56.70
CA GLY A 584 9.74 34.24 57.10
C GLY A 584 8.64 34.82 56.18
N ASN A 585 7.37 34.94 56.61
CA ASN A 585 6.72 36.13 57.23
C ASN A 585 6.78 37.42 56.36
N VAL A 586 5.79 38.31 56.22
CA VAL A 586 4.34 38.42 56.52
C VAL A 586 3.95 39.87 56.08
N GLN A 587 2.70 40.10 55.63
CA GLN A 587 1.94 41.39 55.67
C GLN A 587 2.36 42.56 54.71
N ILE A 588 1.53 43.53 54.26
CA ILE A 588 0.10 43.91 54.36
C ILE A 588 -0.17 45.12 53.41
N ASN A 589 -1.47 45.42 53.19
CA ASN A 589 -2.11 46.72 52.84
C ASN A 589 -2.43 47.01 51.36
N PHE A 590 -3.72 47.02 50.95
CA PHE A 590 -4.77 48.08 51.11
C PHE A 590 -4.61 49.16 49.99
N MET A 591 -5.60 49.74 49.31
CA MET A 591 -7.06 49.84 49.48
C MET A 591 -7.65 50.46 48.19
N MET A 592 -8.92 50.15 47.85
CA MET A 592 -9.98 51.05 47.30
C MET A 592 -9.78 51.70 45.90
N SER A 593 -10.79 51.96 45.06
CA SER A 593 -12.26 52.07 45.23
C SER A 593 -12.98 52.09 43.86
N THR A 594 -14.06 51.30 43.75
CA THR A 594 -15.45 51.65 43.31
C THR A 594 -15.67 52.66 42.15
N LEU A 595 -16.57 52.45 41.20
CA LEU A 595 -18.04 52.47 41.40
C LEU A 595 -18.78 51.93 40.16
N THR A 596 -19.88 51.24 40.44
CA THR A 596 -20.84 50.59 39.55
C THR A 596 -22.06 51.46 39.24
N ASN A 597 -22.81 51.08 38.21
CA ASN A 597 -24.29 50.95 38.10
C ASN A 597 -24.76 51.36 36.68
N ALA A 598 -25.37 50.46 35.90
CA ALA A 598 -26.80 50.12 35.92
C ALA A 598 -27.69 51.38 35.81
N GLY A 599 -28.59 51.57 34.86
CA GLY A 599 -29.13 50.77 33.77
C GLY A 599 -30.38 51.53 33.26
N LEU A 600 -30.96 51.02 32.19
CA LEU A 600 -32.29 51.31 31.64
C LEU A 600 -32.51 52.54 30.71
N PHE A 601 -32.86 52.15 29.47
CA PHE A 601 -34.07 52.49 28.73
C PHE A 601 -34.04 53.58 27.65
N LEU A 602 -34.36 53.08 26.45
CA LEU A 602 -35.07 53.71 25.34
C LEU A 602 -34.40 54.90 24.64
N ASN A 603 -33.64 54.57 23.59
CA ASN A 603 -33.90 55.16 22.28
C ASN A 603 -33.88 54.03 21.22
N LEU A 604 -35.09 53.54 20.97
CA LEU A 604 -35.45 52.66 19.87
C LEU A 604 -35.66 53.54 18.63
N ILE A 605 -35.25 53.00 17.48
CA ILE A 605 -35.63 53.40 16.11
C ILE A 605 -34.79 54.53 15.49
N LEU A 606 -33.66 54.15 14.87
CA LEU A 606 -33.41 54.35 13.43
C LEU A 606 -32.03 53.80 13.05
N LEU A 607 -31.99 52.55 12.60
CA LEU A 607 -31.10 51.98 11.57
C LEU A 607 -31.29 50.46 11.58
N GLY A 608 -32.40 50.05 10.94
CA GLY A 608 -32.61 48.66 10.57
C GLY A 608 -31.66 48.31 9.44
N LEU A 609 -30.70 47.44 9.75
CA LEU A 609 -30.07 46.41 8.90
C LEU A 609 -28.84 45.90 9.68
N VAL A 610 -29.07 45.26 10.82
CA VAL A 610 -28.05 44.41 11.44
C VAL A 610 -28.27 43.02 10.88
N ALA A 611 -27.34 42.56 10.05
CA ALA A 611 -27.22 41.15 9.70
C ALA A 611 -27.05 40.36 10.99
N PHE A 612 -28.03 39.54 11.34
CA PHE A 612 -27.87 38.54 12.40
C PHE A 612 -26.77 37.58 11.97
N THR A 613 -25.57 37.71 12.54
CA THR A 613 -24.60 36.62 12.52
C THR A 613 -25.15 35.53 13.43
N ARG A 614 -25.73 34.46 12.85
CA ARG A 614 -26.20 33.30 13.61
C ARG A 614 -24.98 32.63 14.25
N SER A 615 -24.85 32.71 15.56
CA SER A 615 -23.87 31.94 16.32
C SER A 615 -24.28 30.47 16.33
N ASP A 616 -23.33 29.56 16.11
CA ASP A 616 -23.59 28.12 16.23
C ASP A 616 -23.99 27.74 17.64
N GLN A 617 -24.93 26.79 17.75
CA GLN A 617 -25.19 26.08 18.99
C GLN A 617 -24.06 25.06 19.22
N PRO A 618 -23.34 25.14 20.35
CA PRO A 618 -22.20 24.27 20.60
C PRO A 618 -22.62 22.81 20.87
N CYS A 619 -21.67 21.89 20.78
CA CYS A 619 -21.86 20.50 21.20
C CYS A 619 -22.32 20.42 22.68
N ALA A 620 -23.48 19.82 22.94
CA ALA A 620 -23.84 19.35 24.28
C ALA A 620 -23.01 18.10 24.59
N ALA A 621 -21.76 18.33 25.00
CA ALA A 621 -20.75 17.31 25.19
C ALA A 621 -21.11 16.35 26.33
N ARG A 622 -21.10 15.05 26.03
CA ARG A 622 -21.16 13.97 27.02
C ARG A 622 -19.85 13.20 26.98
N ASP A 623 -19.06 13.32 28.05
CA ASP A 623 -17.93 12.44 28.30
C ASP A 623 -18.45 11.13 28.92
N LEU A 624 -17.98 10.00 28.39
CA LEU A 624 -18.38 8.67 28.83
C LEU A 624 -17.45 8.12 29.93
N GLY A 625 -16.33 8.81 30.22
CA GLY A 625 -15.34 8.36 31.20
C GLY A 625 -14.62 7.07 30.78
N ILE A 626 -14.70 6.70 29.50
CA ILE A 626 -14.05 5.50 28.95
C ILE A 626 -12.69 5.94 28.41
N GLU A 627 -11.62 5.39 29.01
CA GLU A 627 -10.25 5.66 28.58
C GLU A 627 -10.10 5.40 27.07
N GLY A 628 -9.44 6.34 26.38
CA GLY A 628 -9.24 6.24 24.95
C GLY A 628 -10.34 6.85 24.09
N ARG A 629 -11.52 7.19 24.65
CA ARG A 629 -12.66 7.75 23.90
C ARG A 629 -12.67 9.27 23.89
N SER A 630 -13.32 9.83 22.88
CA SER A 630 -13.67 11.25 22.79
C SER A 630 -15.11 11.45 23.26
N ILE A 631 -15.49 12.71 23.48
CA ILE A 631 -16.88 13.09 23.76
C ILE A 631 -17.81 12.72 22.60
N VAL A 632 -19.09 12.58 22.91
CA VAL A 632 -20.19 12.61 21.94
C VAL A 632 -21.03 13.87 22.14
N CYS A 633 -21.78 14.28 21.12
CA CYS A 633 -22.71 15.41 21.24
C CYS A 633 -24.14 14.90 21.29
N VAL A 634 -24.88 15.32 22.31
CA VAL A 634 -26.24 14.86 22.59
C VAL A 634 -27.25 15.82 21.97
N CYS A 635 -28.26 15.28 21.31
CA CYS A 635 -29.40 16.04 20.80
C CYS A 635 -30.71 15.44 21.29
N ASN A 636 -31.71 16.30 21.48
CA ASN A 636 -33.07 15.95 21.87
C ASN A 636 -34.08 16.96 21.28
N SER A 637 -35.33 16.88 21.71
CA SER A 637 -36.44 17.71 21.22
C SER A 637 -36.28 19.22 21.43
N THR A 638 -35.34 19.65 22.27
CA THR A 638 -35.15 21.07 22.62
C THR A 638 -33.78 21.63 22.22
N TYR A 639 -32.81 20.76 21.92
CA TYR A 639 -31.44 21.18 21.70
C TYR A 639 -30.70 20.24 20.75
N CYS A 640 -29.93 20.82 19.83
CA CYS A 640 -28.95 20.09 19.04
C CYS A 640 -27.88 21.05 18.52
N ASP A 641 -26.61 20.64 18.51
CA ASP A 641 -25.54 21.47 17.95
C ASP A 641 -25.72 21.74 16.46
N THR A 642 -25.39 22.96 16.03
CA THR A 642 -25.50 23.44 14.65
C THR A 642 -24.13 23.75 14.08
N ILE A 643 -24.01 23.66 12.76
CA ILE A 643 -22.77 23.92 12.01
C ILE A 643 -23.11 24.89 10.88
N SER A 644 -22.82 26.17 11.10
CA SER A 644 -22.92 27.21 10.08
C SER A 644 -21.62 27.32 9.30
N ARG A 645 -21.74 27.45 7.98
CA ARG A 645 -20.62 27.72 7.08
C ARG A 645 -20.54 29.22 6.83
N ASP A 646 -19.47 29.83 7.29
CA ASP A 646 -19.16 31.25 7.08
C ASP A 646 -18.27 31.39 5.85
N PRO A 647 -18.78 31.90 4.70
CA PRO A 647 -17.94 32.09 3.53
C PRO A 647 -16.89 33.17 3.80
N PRO A 648 -15.59 32.90 3.55
CA PRO A 648 -14.54 33.88 3.79
C PRO A 648 -14.70 35.12 2.91
N ALA A 649 -14.47 36.29 3.51
CA ALA A 649 -14.32 37.55 2.77
C ALA A 649 -13.12 37.48 1.80
N PRO A 650 -13.06 38.32 0.75
CA PRO A 650 -11.92 38.33 -0.17
C PRO A 650 -10.57 38.42 0.56
N ASN A 651 -9.60 37.59 0.17
CA ASN A 651 -8.27 37.50 0.75
C ASN A 651 -8.24 37.10 2.26
N THR A 652 -9.23 36.32 2.69
CA THR A 652 -9.29 35.73 4.04
C THR A 652 -9.59 34.23 3.97
N PHE A 653 -9.45 33.55 5.11
CA PHE A 653 -9.84 32.15 5.28
C PHE A 653 -10.64 31.95 6.57
N VAL A 654 -11.45 30.89 6.57
CA VAL A 654 -12.10 30.34 7.78
C VAL A 654 -11.68 28.88 7.87
N ALA A 655 -11.20 28.46 9.05
CA ALA A 655 -10.87 27.07 9.32
C ALA A 655 -11.75 26.50 10.43
N TYR A 656 -12.09 25.23 10.30
CA TYR A 656 -12.99 24.50 11.20
C TYR A 656 -12.26 23.28 11.72
N THR A 657 -12.31 23.04 13.02
CA THR A 657 -11.50 21.99 13.68
C THR A 657 -12.36 21.04 14.49
N SER A 658 -12.17 19.74 14.29
CA SER A 658 -12.67 18.71 15.20
C SER A 658 -11.51 17.86 15.72
N SER A 659 -11.51 17.48 16.99
CA SER A 659 -10.39 16.75 17.61
C SER A 659 -10.82 15.70 18.62
N ARG A 660 -9.90 14.78 18.93
CA ARG A 660 -10.08 13.81 20.02
C ARG A 660 -10.36 14.48 21.36
N ALA A 661 -9.72 15.62 21.63
CA ALA A 661 -9.90 16.41 22.85
C ALA A 661 -11.31 17.01 23.00
N GLY A 662 -12.14 16.94 21.96
CA GLY A 662 -13.55 17.32 22.02
C GLY A 662 -13.92 18.57 21.25
N LYS A 663 -13.01 19.14 20.44
CA LYS A 663 -13.39 20.18 19.48
C LYS A 663 -14.36 19.61 18.45
N ARG A 664 -15.37 20.37 18.06
CA ARG A 664 -16.39 20.01 17.06
C ARG A 664 -16.68 21.23 16.19
N PHE A 665 -16.12 21.26 14.98
CA PHE A 665 -16.16 22.40 14.05
C PHE A 665 -15.83 23.75 14.69
N GLU A 666 -14.87 23.78 15.63
CA GLU A 666 -14.41 25.02 16.24
C GLU A 666 -13.78 25.92 15.17
N LYS A 667 -14.26 27.17 15.09
CA LYS A 667 -13.91 28.11 14.02
C LYS A 667 -12.72 29.00 14.39
N GLU A 668 -11.86 29.21 13.42
CA GLU A 668 -10.86 30.26 13.43
C GLU A 668 -10.89 31.01 12.09
N THR A 669 -10.65 32.32 12.12
CA THR A 669 -10.56 33.15 10.91
C THR A 669 -9.19 33.77 10.81
N GLY A 670 -8.65 33.86 9.60
CA GLY A 670 -7.39 34.55 9.36
C GLY A 670 -7.33 35.21 7.99
N ARG A 671 -6.21 35.87 7.72
CA ARG A 671 -5.96 36.55 6.43
C ARG A 671 -5.07 35.69 5.55
N VAL A 672 -5.28 35.79 4.24
CA VAL A 672 -4.29 35.33 3.28
C VAL A 672 -3.13 36.33 3.31
N LEU A 673 -1.95 35.81 3.63
CA LEU A 673 -0.72 36.57 3.73
C LEU A 673 -0.04 36.65 2.36
N THR A 674 0.62 37.77 2.07
CA THR A 674 1.34 37.99 0.82
C THR A 674 2.81 38.28 1.13
N PHE A 675 3.72 37.59 0.45
CA PHE A 675 5.14 37.92 0.49
C PHE A 675 5.41 39.24 -0.24
N SER A 676 6.32 40.06 0.29
CA SER A 676 6.71 41.35 -0.31
C SER A 676 7.44 41.20 -1.65
N SER A 677 8.07 40.04 -1.89
CA SER A 677 8.73 39.70 -3.16
C SER A 677 8.81 38.17 -3.33
N TYR A 678 9.09 37.71 -4.55
CA TYR A 678 9.40 36.28 -4.81
C TYR A 678 10.64 35.82 -4.02
N ASN A 679 11.62 36.71 -3.83
CA ASN A 679 12.81 36.43 -3.03
C ASN A 679 12.45 36.25 -1.56
N ASP A 680 11.50 37.02 -1.02
CA ASP A 680 11.04 36.85 0.36
C ASP A 680 10.28 35.54 0.55
N ALA A 681 9.51 35.10 -0.45
CA ALA A 681 8.85 33.79 -0.45
C ALA A 681 9.87 32.64 -0.44
N ALA A 682 10.90 32.72 -1.29
CA ALA A 682 11.99 31.75 -1.36
C ALA A 682 12.91 31.77 -0.12
N LYS A 683 13.11 32.95 0.48
CA LYS A 683 13.87 33.13 1.72
C LYS A 683 13.12 32.58 2.93
N TYR A 684 11.81 32.72 2.98
CA TYR A 684 10.94 32.11 4.00
C TYR A 684 10.96 30.56 3.92
N ASP A 685 11.13 30.00 2.72
CA ASP A 685 11.32 28.55 2.50
C ASP A 685 12.69 28.03 2.95
N THR A 686 13.69 28.91 3.08
CA THR A 686 15.09 28.55 3.36
C THR A 686 15.60 29.02 4.73
N GLU A 687 15.00 30.04 5.34
CA GLU A 687 15.33 30.52 6.69
C GLU A 687 14.61 29.71 7.77
N LYS A 688 15.39 29.12 8.68
CA LYS A 688 14.91 28.48 9.93
C LYS A 688 14.34 29.48 10.96
N ASP A 689 13.91 30.68 10.57
CA ASP A 689 13.66 31.78 11.51
C ASP A 689 12.18 32.25 11.53
N PHE A 690 11.31 31.44 12.14
CA PHE A 690 9.97 31.88 12.57
C PHE A 690 9.96 32.35 14.02
N THR A 691 10.74 33.39 14.31
CA THR A 691 10.69 34.05 15.63
C THR A 691 10.21 35.51 15.60
N LYS A 692 9.81 36.08 14.45
CA LYS A 692 9.56 37.53 14.38
C LYS A 692 8.15 38.06 14.12
N HIS A 693 7.11 37.23 13.99
CA HIS A 693 5.72 37.72 13.90
C HIS A 693 4.76 37.14 14.95
N ARG A 694 5.24 36.94 16.18
CA ARG A 694 4.40 36.95 17.40
C ARG A 694 4.82 38.13 18.26
N VAL A 695 4.24 39.31 18.00
CA VAL A 695 4.27 40.41 18.95
C VAL A 695 3.11 40.21 19.93
N ASN A 696 3.49 40.09 21.21
CA ASN A 696 2.70 40.17 22.43
C ASN A 696 1.86 38.95 22.84
N GLN A 697 2.51 37.99 23.48
CA GLN A 697 2.17 37.54 24.84
C GLN A 697 3.37 36.80 25.44
N GLY A 698 3.91 37.34 26.54
CA GLY A 698 5.21 36.95 27.08
C GLY A 698 5.19 35.64 27.87
N GLN A 699 6.03 34.69 27.47
CA GLN A 699 6.62 33.67 28.32
C GLN A 699 8.05 33.37 27.83
N GLU A 700 9.01 33.40 28.75
CA GLU A 700 10.43 33.17 28.48
C GLU A 700 10.81 31.68 28.43
N LYS A 701 11.59 31.39 27.37
CA LYS A 701 12.48 30.26 27.04
C LYS A 701 12.78 29.17 28.09
N GLN A 702 12.56 27.92 27.67
CA GLN A 702 13.47 26.80 27.94
C GLN A 702 13.94 26.19 26.61
N ASN A 703 15.26 26.12 26.43
CA ASN A 703 15.94 25.56 25.26
C ASN A 703 15.90 24.02 25.30
N ASN A 704 15.31 23.40 24.28
CA ASN A 704 15.51 22.00 23.87
C ASN A 704 15.23 21.94 22.35
N ASP A 705 16.26 22.05 21.53
CA ASP A 705 16.15 22.31 20.08
C ASP A 705 16.33 21.07 19.17
N ASP A 706 16.17 19.86 19.73
CA ASP A 706 16.32 18.60 18.96
C ASP A 706 14.97 17.99 18.49
N GLY A 707 13.83 18.69 18.63
CA GLY A 707 12.49 18.17 18.33
C GLY A 707 11.61 18.97 17.34
N GLN A 708 12.03 20.15 16.88
CA GLN A 708 11.12 21.10 16.19
C GLN A 708 10.84 20.83 14.71
N PHE A 709 11.56 19.91 14.03
CA PHE A 709 11.41 19.73 12.58
C PHE A 709 10.17 18.92 12.16
N TRP A 710 9.59 18.12 13.07
CA TRP A 710 8.44 17.24 12.74
C TRP A 710 7.07 17.87 13.03
N THR A 711 7.03 19.09 13.58
CA THR A 711 5.80 19.79 13.96
C THR A 711 5.36 20.83 12.93
N ARG A 712 5.94 20.85 11.72
CA ARG A 712 5.63 21.83 10.68
C ARG A 712 5.43 21.15 9.33
N ALA A 713 4.56 21.67 8.48
CA ALA A 713 4.39 21.21 7.10
C ALA A 713 3.97 22.35 6.16
N THR A 714 4.31 22.24 4.89
CA THR A 714 3.94 23.18 3.83
C THR A 714 3.24 22.42 2.72
N LEU A 715 2.15 23.00 2.22
CA LEU A 715 1.41 22.50 1.07
C LEU A 715 1.43 23.54 -0.05
N VAL A 716 1.57 23.09 -1.29
CA VAL A 716 1.49 23.89 -2.50
C VAL A 716 0.27 23.45 -3.29
N LEU A 717 -0.62 24.38 -3.58
CA LEU A 717 -1.81 24.14 -4.37
C LEU A 717 -1.57 24.54 -5.82
N ASP A 718 -1.96 23.67 -6.76
CA ASP A 718 -2.00 24.00 -8.19
C ASP A 718 -3.42 23.86 -8.71
N GLN A 719 -4.04 25.02 -8.98
CA GLN A 719 -5.42 25.14 -9.45
C GLN A 719 -5.59 24.81 -10.95
N ASN A 720 -4.49 24.72 -11.70
CA ASN A 720 -4.50 24.36 -13.12
C ASN A 720 -4.53 22.85 -13.33
N VAL A 721 -3.98 22.08 -12.38
CA VAL A 721 -4.08 20.61 -12.39
C VAL A 721 -5.37 20.19 -11.71
N ARG A 722 -6.35 19.80 -12.52
CA ARG A 722 -7.72 19.48 -12.07
C ARG A 722 -8.12 18.06 -12.40
N PHE A 723 -8.69 17.36 -11.43
CA PHE A 723 -9.10 15.97 -11.55
C PHE A 723 -10.63 15.86 -11.67
N GLN A 724 -11.24 14.88 -10.98
CA GLN A 724 -12.66 14.61 -11.01
C GLN A 724 -13.50 15.71 -10.35
N THR A 725 -14.75 15.80 -10.82
CA THR A 725 -15.80 16.64 -10.23
C THR A 725 -16.53 15.84 -9.15
N ILE A 726 -16.75 16.45 -8.00
CA ILE A 726 -17.43 15.83 -6.86
C ILE A 726 -18.94 15.83 -7.08
N GLU A 727 -19.50 14.63 -6.99
CA GLU A 727 -20.92 14.35 -7.08
C GLU A 727 -21.62 14.59 -5.73
N GLY A 728 -21.03 14.15 -4.63
CA GLY A 728 -21.60 14.45 -3.31
C GLY A 728 -21.27 13.46 -2.20
N PHE A 729 -21.95 13.65 -1.07
CA PHE A 729 -21.78 12.86 0.14
C PHE A 729 -23.15 12.53 0.74
N GLY A 730 -23.26 11.36 1.38
CA GLY A 730 -24.54 10.86 1.84
C GLY A 730 -24.46 9.76 2.87
N GLY A 731 -25.63 9.19 3.14
CA GLY A 731 -25.81 7.95 3.90
C GLY A 731 -26.99 7.15 3.36
N SER A 732 -27.22 5.96 3.90
CA SER A 732 -28.31 5.09 3.45
C SER A 732 -29.53 5.15 4.37
N VAL A 733 -30.70 5.27 3.74
CA VAL A 733 -32.01 5.10 4.37
C VAL A 733 -32.36 3.61 4.30
N THR A 734 -31.82 2.85 5.25
CA THR A 734 -32.20 1.45 5.49
C THR A 734 -33.47 1.37 6.35
N ASP A 735 -34.11 0.20 6.39
CA ASP A 735 -35.24 -0.02 7.30
C ASP A 735 -34.82 0.21 8.75
N ALA A 736 -33.63 -0.26 9.14
CA ALA A 736 -33.09 -0.06 10.48
C ALA A 736 -32.92 1.41 10.84
N ALA A 737 -32.38 2.23 9.93
CA ALA A 737 -32.22 3.66 10.15
C ALA A 737 -33.58 4.37 10.30
N ALA A 738 -34.52 4.11 9.38
CA ALA A 738 -35.84 4.71 9.44
C ALA A 738 -36.67 4.21 10.64
N TYR A 739 -36.51 2.94 11.03
CA TYR A 739 -37.14 2.34 12.21
C TYR A 739 -36.66 2.95 13.53
N ASN A 740 -35.37 3.30 13.63
CA ASN A 740 -34.86 4.02 14.80
C ASN A 740 -35.31 5.49 14.81
N TRP A 741 -35.24 6.16 13.66
CA TRP A 741 -35.64 7.57 13.52
C TRP A 741 -37.12 7.81 13.85
N ILE A 742 -38.03 6.95 13.38
CA ILE A 742 -39.48 7.16 13.58
C ILE A 742 -39.93 7.09 15.05
N LYS A 743 -39.12 6.47 15.91
CA LYS A 743 -39.38 6.33 17.36
C LYS A 743 -39.09 7.58 18.17
N LEU A 744 -38.41 8.57 17.59
CA LEU A 744 -38.15 9.85 18.21
C LEU A 744 -39.43 10.72 18.20
N SER A 745 -39.49 11.78 19.01
CA SER A 745 -40.52 12.82 18.89
C SER A 745 -40.37 13.60 17.57
N ASP A 746 -41.42 14.31 17.14
CA ASP A 746 -41.38 15.05 15.87
C ASP A 746 -40.32 16.16 15.89
N GLU A 747 -40.14 16.83 17.03
CA GLU A 747 -39.08 17.83 17.23
C GLU A 747 -37.69 17.21 17.14
N THR A 748 -37.46 16.04 17.77
CA THR A 748 -36.17 15.36 17.71
C THR A 748 -35.90 14.80 16.31
N LYS A 749 -36.92 14.29 15.60
CA LYS A 749 -36.80 13.88 14.19
C LYS A 749 -36.36 15.03 13.30
N GLU A 750 -36.89 16.23 13.53
CA GLU A 750 -36.51 17.43 12.79
C GLU A 750 -35.03 17.79 13.04
N PHE A 751 -34.58 17.80 14.30
CA PHE A 751 -33.16 18.02 14.62
C PHE A 751 -32.25 16.95 14.01
N PHE A 752 -32.70 15.70 13.97
CA PHE A 752 -31.97 14.60 13.34
C PHE A 752 -31.76 14.85 11.84
N ILE A 753 -32.84 15.11 11.09
CA ILE A 753 -32.74 15.29 9.63
C ILE A 753 -31.98 16.58 9.31
N ARG A 754 -32.21 17.67 10.05
CA ARG A 754 -31.46 18.92 9.92
C ARG A 754 -29.96 18.74 10.18
N SER A 755 -29.57 17.84 11.09
CA SER A 755 -28.16 17.56 11.35
C SER A 755 -27.45 17.02 10.10
N TYR A 756 -28.09 16.18 9.29
CA TYR A 756 -27.48 15.66 8.05
C TYR A 756 -27.74 16.54 6.82
N TYR A 757 -28.99 16.92 6.58
CA TYR A 757 -29.42 17.50 5.30
C TYR A 757 -29.81 18.99 5.39
N GLY A 758 -29.86 19.55 6.59
CA GLY A 758 -30.18 20.97 6.80
C GLY A 758 -28.98 21.89 6.53
N GLU A 759 -29.27 23.17 6.27
CA GLU A 759 -28.28 24.24 6.10
C GLU A 759 -27.42 24.47 7.37
N GLU A 760 -27.94 24.11 8.54
CA GLU A 760 -27.23 24.19 9.82
C GLU A 760 -26.59 22.83 10.20
N GLY A 761 -26.56 21.87 9.28
CA GLY A 761 -25.98 20.54 9.45
C GLY A 761 -24.86 20.24 8.46
N LEU A 762 -24.75 18.98 8.03
CA LEU A 762 -23.70 18.48 7.14
C LEU A 762 -23.95 18.74 5.65
N GLU A 763 -25.14 19.21 5.28
CA GLU A 763 -25.59 19.40 3.89
C GLU A 763 -25.33 18.18 2.98
N TYR A 764 -25.64 16.98 3.48
CA TYR A 764 -25.68 15.77 2.65
C TYR A 764 -26.58 15.99 1.43
N ASN A 765 -26.21 15.40 0.30
CA ASN A 765 -26.93 15.55 -0.96
C ASN A 765 -26.97 14.25 -1.79
N LEU A 766 -26.52 13.14 -1.20
CA LEU A 766 -26.75 11.78 -1.69
C LEU A 766 -27.54 10.98 -0.66
N ILE A 767 -28.37 10.07 -1.16
CA ILE A 767 -29.02 9.02 -0.38
C ILE A 767 -28.82 7.70 -1.13
N ARG A 768 -28.58 6.61 -0.39
CA ARG A 768 -28.77 5.25 -0.90
C ARG A 768 -29.97 4.59 -0.21
N THR A 769 -30.74 3.78 -0.93
CA THR A 769 -31.86 3.01 -0.36
C THR A 769 -31.87 1.57 -0.86
N PRO A 770 -32.19 0.58 0.00
CA PRO A 770 -32.50 -0.77 -0.44
C PRO A 770 -33.76 -0.87 -1.31
N ILE A 771 -33.70 -1.73 -2.33
CA ILE A 771 -34.84 -2.24 -3.09
C ILE A 771 -35.26 -3.56 -2.43
N GLY A 772 -36.38 -3.54 -1.68
CA GLY A 772 -36.77 -4.64 -0.79
C GLY A 772 -35.98 -4.63 0.52
N GLY A 773 -35.93 -5.77 1.20
CA GLY A 773 -35.21 -5.93 2.47
C GLY A 773 -33.71 -6.19 2.31
N ALA A 774 -32.95 -5.80 3.32
CA ALA A 774 -31.51 -6.01 3.48
C ALA A 774 -31.22 -6.77 4.79
N ASP A 775 -29.95 -6.92 5.18
CA ASP A 775 -29.60 -7.40 6.53
C ASP A 775 -30.04 -6.41 7.62
N PHE A 776 -29.88 -5.10 7.37
CA PHE A 776 -30.42 -3.99 8.18
C PHE A 776 -31.93 -3.76 7.98
N SER A 777 -32.67 -4.86 8.04
CA SER A 777 -34.13 -4.93 8.11
C SER A 777 -34.55 -5.70 9.36
N THR A 778 -35.82 -5.59 9.74
CA THR A 778 -36.36 -6.35 10.90
C THR A 778 -36.67 -7.80 10.56
N HIS A 779 -36.87 -8.12 9.28
CA HIS A 779 -37.02 -9.46 8.73
C HIS A 779 -36.61 -9.47 7.23
N PRO A 780 -36.36 -10.64 6.62
CA PRO A 780 -36.15 -10.74 5.18
C PRO A 780 -37.46 -10.55 4.41
N TYR A 781 -37.43 -9.82 3.29
CA TYR A 781 -38.55 -9.69 2.34
C TYR A 781 -38.09 -9.15 0.97
N THR A 782 -38.93 -9.30 -0.05
CA THR A 782 -38.77 -8.68 -1.38
C THR A 782 -40.11 -8.16 -1.91
N TYR A 783 -40.12 -7.44 -3.03
CA TYR A 783 -41.38 -7.06 -3.70
C TYR A 783 -41.94 -8.26 -4.50
N ASN A 784 -43.26 -8.45 -4.58
CA ASN A 784 -43.88 -9.49 -5.41
C ASN A 784 -43.47 -10.95 -5.05
N GLU A 785 -43.53 -11.32 -3.78
CA GLU A 785 -43.31 -12.71 -3.33
C GLU A 785 -44.43 -13.67 -3.76
N TYR A 786 -45.65 -13.17 -3.90
CA TYR A 786 -46.84 -13.91 -4.31
C TYR A 786 -47.62 -13.16 -5.40
N PRO A 787 -48.30 -13.85 -6.34
CA PRO A 787 -48.29 -15.31 -6.50
C PRO A 787 -46.91 -15.83 -6.93
N TRP A 788 -46.63 -17.09 -6.61
CA TRP A 788 -45.34 -17.72 -6.91
C TRP A 788 -45.11 -17.80 -8.43
N ASN A 789 -43.87 -17.58 -8.89
CA ASN A 789 -43.48 -17.58 -10.32
C ASN A 789 -44.20 -16.53 -11.19
N ASP A 790 -44.61 -15.40 -10.61
CA ASP A 790 -45.24 -14.32 -11.35
C ASP A 790 -44.23 -13.45 -12.12
N ALA A 791 -43.82 -13.95 -13.29
CA ALA A 791 -42.88 -13.28 -14.18
C ALA A 791 -43.38 -11.92 -14.72
N ALA A 792 -44.69 -11.65 -14.64
CA ALA A 792 -45.31 -10.40 -15.06
C ALA A 792 -45.39 -9.35 -13.94
N LEU A 793 -44.98 -9.71 -12.71
CA LEU A 793 -44.93 -8.83 -11.54
C LEU A 793 -46.28 -8.15 -11.25
N THR A 794 -47.36 -8.91 -11.34
CA THR A 794 -48.75 -8.42 -11.24
C THR A 794 -49.13 -7.94 -9.84
N ASN A 795 -48.41 -8.37 -8.81
CA ASN A 795 -48.62 -7.99 -7.41
C ASN A 795 -47.47 -7.13 -6.83
N PHE A 796 -46.74 -6.44 -7.71
CA PHE A 796 -45.66 -5.55 -7.29
C PHE A 796 -46.25 -4.27 -6.70
N THR A 797 -46.07 -4.07 -5.39
CA THR A 797 -46.63 -2.95 -4.61
C THR A 797 -45.67 -2.55 -3.49
N PHE A 798 -45.92 -1.39 -2.87
CA PHE A 798 -45.17 -0.95 -1.69
C PHE A 798 -45.33 -1.91 -0.52
N THR A 799 -44.27 -2.12 0.26
CA THR A 799 -44.37 -2.80 1.55
C THR A 799 -44.63 -1.81 2.68
N ASN A 800 -44.92 -2.33 3.87
CA ASN A 800 -45.11 -1.49 5.06
C ASN A 800 -43.83 -0.70 5.40
N GLU A 801 -42.66 -1.29 5.18
CA GLU A 801 -41.36 -0.66 5.39
C GLU A 801 -41.18 0.55 4.46
N ASP A 802 -41.60 0.46 3.20
CA ASP A 802 -41.57 1.62 2.32
C ASP A 802 -42.53 2.72 2.78
N ILE A 803 -43.80 2.37 3.01
CA ILE A 803 -44.88 3.34 3.31
C ILE A 803 -44.66 4.04 4.64
N PHE A 804 -44.27 3.28 5.68
CA PHE A 804 -44.23 3.78 7.05
C PHE A 804 -42.82 4.18 7.51
N LEU A 805 -41.75 3.71 6.85
CA LEU A 805 -40.38 3.98 7.27
C LEU A 805 -39.59 4.78 6.21
N LYS A 806 -39.26 4.18 5.06
CA LYS A 806 -38.31 4.75 4.11
C LYS A 806 -38.84 6.00 3.40
N ILE A 807 -40.04 5.94 2.83
CA ILE A 807 -40.62 7.06 2.07
C ILE A 807 -40.85 8.29 2.95
N PRO A 808 -41.43 8.17 4.18
CA PRO A 808 -41.55 9.31 5.09
C PRO A 808 -40.20 9.97 5.39
N MET A 809 -39.16 9.17 5.67
CA MET A 809 -37.82 9.70 5.96
C MET A 809 -37.22 10.41 4.73
N ILE A 810 -37.30 9.81 3.54
CA ILE A 810 -36.79 10.41 2.29
C ILE A 810 -37.52 11.73 1.98
N LYS A 811 -38.85 11.77 2.12
CA LYS A 811 -39.64 13.00 1.91
C LYS A 811 -39.27 14.07 2.94
N HIS A 812 -39.02 13.70 4.19
CA HIS A 812 -38.56 14.63 5.21
C HIS A 812 -37.20 15.23 4.83
N ILE A 813 -36.28 14.40 4.34
CA ILE A 813 -34.97 14.85 3.83
C ILE A 813 -35.14 15.82 2.66
N GLN A 814 -35.93 15.46 1.65
CA GLN A 814 -36.16 16.30 0.46
C GLN A 814 -36.78 17.66 0.80
N ARG A 815 -37.64 17.73 1.82
CA ARG A 815 -38.23 19.00 2.30
C ARG A 815 -37.23 19.85 3.10
N THR A 816 -36.30 19.21 3.79
CA THR A 816 -35.32 19.88 4.66
C THR A 816 -34.14 20.43 3.86
N SER A 817 -33.70 19.71 2.84
CA SER A 817 -32.55 20.10 2.03
C SER A 817 -32.86 21.29 1.13
N LYS A 818 -31.94 22.26 1.07
CA LYS A 818 -31.98 23.35 0.07
C LYS A 818 -31.38 22.95 -1.28
N GLN A 819 -30.58 21.89 -1.31
CA GLN A 819 -29.94 21.37 -2.51
C GLN A 819 -30.68 20.12 -3.02
N GLU A 820 -30.55 19.84 -4.31
CA GLU A 820 -31.02 18.58 -4.88
C GLU A 820 -30.36 17.39 -4.16
N VAL A 821 -31.19 16.49 -3.65
CA VAL A 821 -30.75 15.23 -3.04
C VAL A 821 -30.93 14.11 -4.06
N LYS A 822 -29.82 13.54 -4.52
CA LYS A 822 -29.87 12.43 -5.50
C LYS A 822 -29.96 11.10 -4.79
N LEU A 823 -30.89 10.27 -5.24
CA LEU A 823 -31.18 8.98 -4.63
C LEU A 823 -30.68 7.83 -5.51
N MET A 824 -29.83 6.99 -4.94
CA MET A 824 -29.35 5.74 -5.53
C MET A 824 -30.07 4.55 -4.89
N ALA A 825 -30.45 3.55 -5.67
CA ALA A 825 -31.07 2.34 -5.15
C ALA A 825 -30.28 1.08 -5.54
N SER A 826 -30.22 0.11 -4.63
CA SER A 826 -29.51 -1.16 -4.80
C SER A 826 -30.37 -2.33 -4.36
N THR A 827 -30.31 -3.45 -5.08
CA THR A 827 -31.07 -4.67 -4.76
C THR A 827 -30.16 -5.69 -4.07
N TRP A 828 -30.58 -6.23 -2.92
CA TRP A 828 -29.85 -7.27 -2.21
C TRP A 828 -30.28 -8.68 -2.63
N SER A 829 -31.58 -8.88 -2.87
CA SER A 829 -32.12 -10.15 -3.36
C SER A 829 -33.37 -9.92 -4.18
N PRO A 830 -33.55 -10.66 -5.30
CA PRO A 830 -34.85 -10.80 -5.94
C PRO A 830 -35.78 -11.70 -5.12
N PRO A 831 -37.08 -11.78 -5.47
CA PRO A 831 -37.99 -12.79 -4.95
C PRO A 831 -37.40 -14.18 -5.01
N VAL A 832 -37.61 -14.95 -3.94
CA VAL A 832 -36.94 -16.25 -3.78
C VAL A 832 -37.26 -17.22 -4.91
N TRP A 833 -38.45 -17.12 -5.51
CA TRP A 833 -38.86 -17.95 -6.64
C TRP A 833 -38.01 -17.70 -7.91
N MET A 834 -37.38 -16.53 -8.04
CA MET A 834 -36.44 -16.21 -9.12
C MET A 834 -35.04 -16.84 -8.94
N LYS A 835 -34.74 -17.38 -7.75
CA LYS A 835 -33.39 -17.81 -7.37
C LYS A 835 -33.22 -19.32 -7.50
N THR A 836 -32.03 -19.76 -7.90
CA THR A 836 -31.72 -21.19 -8.08
C THR A 836 -31.87 -22.02 -6.81
N ASN A 837 -31.71 -21.42 -5.63
CA ASN A 837 -31.82 -22.11 -4.34
C ASN A 837 -33.16 -21.88 -3.63
N GLU A 838 -34.04 -21.05 -4.21
CA GLU A 838 -35.36 -20.69 -3.67
C GLU A 838 -35.32 -20.19 -2.21
N ARG A 839 -34.24 -19.51 -1.83
CA ARG A 839 -34.01 -18.96 -0.48
C ARG A 839 -33.55 -17.52 -0.55
N ILE A 840 -33.81 -16.75 0.51
CA ILE A 840 -33.38 -15.35 0.59
C ILE A 840 -31.85 -15.21 0.78
N THR A 841 -31.20 -16.21 1.38
CA THR A 841 -29.77 -16.23 1.68
C THR A 841 -29.03 -17.39 1.01
N GLY A 842 -27.70 -17.38 1.13
CA GLY A 842 -26.81 -18.47 0.71
C GLY A 842 -26.46 -18.45 -0.78
N PHE A 843 -25.70 -19.47 -1.20
CA PHE A 843 -25.27 -19.60 -2.60
C PHE A 843 -26.50 -19.69 -3.52
N ALA A 844 -26.67 -18.69 -4.37
CA ALA A 844 -27.81 -18.58 -5.26
C ALA A 844 -27.46 -17.71 -6.46
N GLN A 845 -28.00 -18.06 -7.63
CA GLN A 845 -27.95 -17.23 -8.82
C GLN A 845 -29.37 -16.94 -9.29
N LEU A 846 -29.52 -15.92 -10.15
CA LEU A 846 -30.79 -15.67 -10.81
C LEU A 846 -31.04 -16.77 -11.85
N LYS A 847 -32.23 -17.36 -11.89
CA LYS A 847 -32.57 -18.34 -12.92
C LYS A 847 -32.66 -17.61 -14.29
N PRO A 848 -32.04 -18.13 -15.37
CA PRO A 848 -32.00 -17.46 -16.68
C PRO A 848 -33.36 -17.04 -17.23
N GLU A 849 -34.40 -17.84 -17.00
CA GLU A 849 -35.77 -17.55 -17.44
C GLU A 849 -36.37 -16.27 -16.83
N TYR A 850 -35.81 -15.77 -15.73
CA TYR A 850 -36.25 -14.55 -15.05
C TYR A 850 -35.34 -13.34 -15.28
N PHE A 851 -34.36 -13.42 -16.18
CA PHE A 851 -33.44 -12.30 -16.45
C PHE A 851 -34.18 -11.03 -16.89
N GLN A 852 -35.17 -11.19 -17.79
CA GLN A 852 -36.00 -10.06 -18.22
C GLN A 852 -36.91 -9.57 -17.11
N SER A 853 -37.62 -10.48 -16.43
CA SER A 853 -38.48 -10.13 -15.29
C SER A 853 -37.72 -9.41 -14.18
N TYR A 854 -36.45 -9.73 -13.95
CA TYR A 854 -35.62 -9.04 -12.97
C TYR A 854 -35.18 -7.64 -13.44
N ALA A 855 -35.01 -7.41 -14.74
CA ALA A 855 -34.86 -6.05 -15.26
C ALA A 855 -36.16 -5.25 -15.07
N ASP A 856 -37.31 -5.85 -15.37
CA ASP A 856 -38.63 -5.24 -15.19
C ASP A 856 -38.94 -4.95 -13.72
N TYR A 857 -38.41 -5.76 -12.79
CA TYR A 857 -38.50 -5.55 -11.34
C TYR A 857 -37.90 -4.20 -10.91
N HIS A 858 -36.77 -3.80 -11.51
CA HIS A 858 -36.16 -2.50 -11.25
C HIS A 858 -36.99 -1.35 -11.85
N ILE A 859 -37.61 -1.56 -13.02
CA ILE A 859 -38.53 -0.59 -13.61
C ILE A 859 -39.75 -0.40 -12.70
N LYS A 860 -40.38 -1.50 -12.25
CA LYS A 860 -41.53 -1.46 -11.33
C LYS A 860 -41.22 -0.75 -10.02
N PHE A 861 -40.03 -0.95 -9.47
CA PHE A 861 -39.57 -0.20 -8.30
C PHE A 861 -39.54 1.32 -8.56
N MET A 862 -38.95 1.75 -9.68
CA MET A 862 -38.91 3.16 -10.04
C MET A 862 -40.31 3.73 -10.33
N GLU A 863 -41.21 2.94 -10.93
CA GLU A 863 -42.61 3.35 -11.11
C GLU A 863 -43.32 3.61 -9.78
N LEU A 864 -43.10 2.77 -8.77
CA LEU A 864 -43.66 2.99 -7.43
C LEU A 864 -43.06 4.24 -6.78
N TYR A 865 -41.73 4.37 -6.77
CA TYR A 865 -41.09 5.53 -6.12
C TYR A 865 -41.42 6.84 -6.84
N GLU A 866 -41.60 6.83 -8.17
CA GLU A 866 -42.11 7.98 -8.91
C GLU A 866 -43.57 8.33 -8.52
N GLN A 867 -44.44 7.35 -8.23
CA GLN A 867 -45.79 7.61 -7.70
C GLN A 867 -45.75 8.27 -6.32
N ALA A 868 -44.72 8.00 -5.53
CA ALA A 868 -44.43 8.71 -4.30
C ALA A 868 -43.68 10.04 -4.54
N GLU A 869 -43.53 10.49 -5.79
CA GLU A 869 -42.75 11.66 -6.23
C GLU A 869 -41.30 11.64 -5.68
N ILE A 870 -40.66 10.47 -5.75
CA ILE A 870 -39.24 10.27 -5.45
C ILE A 870 -38.55 9.79 -6.74
N GLU A 871 -37.67 10.62 -7.27
CA GLU A 871 -36.88 10.29 -8.45
C GLU A 871 -35.67 9.42 -8.08
N ILE A 872 -35.49 8.31 -8.81
CA ILE A 872 -34.30 7.46 -8.70
C ILE A 872 -33.24 7.97 -9.69
N TRP A 873 -32.19 8.60 -9.15
CA TRP A 873 -31.08 9.12 -9.94
C TRP A 873 -30.21 8.00 -10.51
N ALA A 874 -29.94 6.96 -9.71
CA ALA A 874 -29.09 5.85 -10.11
C ALA A 874 -29.57 4.51 -9.53
N LEU A 875 -29.32 3.44 -10.27
CA LEU A 875 -29.40 2.07 -9.82
C LEU A 875 -27.99 1.49 -9.76
N THR A 876 -27.70 0.69 -8.75
CA THR A 876 -26.56 -0.24 -8.85
C THR A 876 -27.02 -1.55 -9.47
N THR A 877 -26.10 -2.31 -10.06
CA THR A 877 -26.46 -3.59 -10.67
C THR A 877 -27.02 -4.59 -9.67
N THR A 878 -26.43 -4.66 -8.47
CA THR A 878 -26.83 -5.51 -7.34
C THR A 878 -25.88 -5.24 -6.18
N ASN A 879 -26.34 -5.28 -4.93
CA ASN A 879 -25.48 -5.16 -3.76
C ASN A 879 -24.58 -6.40 -3.59
N GLU A 880 -23.28 -6.21 -3.46
CA GLU A 880 -22.28 -7.23 -3.12
C GLU A 880 -22.47 -8.59 -3.82
N PRO A 881 -22.43 -8.65 -5.17
CA PRO A 881 -22.64 -9.88 -5.95
C PRO A 881 -21.75 -11.06 -5.52
N ILE A 882 -20.58 -10.81 -4.90
CA ILE A 882 -19.70 -11.87 -4.40
C ILE A 882 -20.35 -12.67 -3.27
N ASN A 883 -21.18 -12.03 -2.44
CA ASN A 883 -21.76 -12.66 -1.27
C ASN A 883 -22.71 -13.80 -1.63
N GLY A 884 -23.46 -13.67 -2.72
CA GLY A 884 -24.36 -14.74 -3.17
C GLY A 884 -23.65 -15.90 -3.89
N ILE A 885 -22.33 -15.82 -4.16
CA ILE A 885 -21.52 -16.92 -4.69
C ILE A 885 -20.51 -17.49 -3.68
N VAL A 886 -20.39 -16.90 -2.49
CA VAL A 886 -19.54 -17.37 -1.39
C VAL A 886 -20.43 -17.85 -0.23
N PRO A 887 -20.34 -19.10 0.24
CA PRO A 887 -21.36 -19.73 1.09
C PRO A 887 -21.37 -19.29 2.56
N PHE A 888 -20.86 -18.10 2.90
CA PHE A 888 -20.69 -17.65 4.29
C PHE A 888 -21.68 -16.56 4.74
N VAL A 889 -22.43 -15.95 3.82
CA VAL A 889 -23.42 -14.91 4.17
C VAL A 889 -24.75 -15.51 4.58
N THR A 890 -25.36 -14.91 5.59
CA THR A 890 -26.59 -15.39 6.23
C THR A 890 -27.73 -14.36 6.15
N PHE A 891 -27.63 -13.43 5.21
CA PHE A 891 -28.60 -12.35 4.96
C PHE A 891 -28.98 -12.27 3.47
N ASN A 892 -29.88 -11.34 3.11
CA ASN A 892 -30.37 -11.14 1.74
C ASN A 892 -29.20 -11.02 0.75
N SER A 893 -29.14 -11.93 -0.23
CA SER A 893 -28.04 -11.95 -1.20
C SER A 893 -28.44 -12.58 -2.53
N ILE A 894 -27.88 -12.08 -3.64
CA ILE A 894 -27.95 -12.74 -4.96
C ILE A 894 -26.56 -12.78 -5.58
N GLY A 895 -26.16 -13.97 -6.03
CA GLY A 895 -24.82 -14.23 -6.53
C GLY A 895 -24.72 -14.04 -8.02
N TRP A 896 -23.68 -13.32 -8.44
CA TRP A 896 -23.36 -13.16 -9.86
C TRP A 896 -21.91 -13.49 -10.14
N PHE A 897 -21.69 -14.41 -11.09
CA PHE A 897 -20.38 -14.49 -11.74
C PHE A 897 -20.23 -13.30 -12.70
N PRO A 898 -19.00 -12.75 -12.87
CA PRO A 898 -18.75 -11.58 -13.71
C PRO A 898 -19.36 -11.65 -15.12
N ALA A 899 -19.24 -12.81 -15.78
CA ALA A 899 -19.74 -13.01 -17.14
C ALA A 899 -21.29 -13.04 -17.22
N GLU A 900 -21.96 -13.50 -16.18
CA GLU A 900 -23.43 -13.52 -16.13
C GLU A 900 -23.98 -12.15 -15.80
N LEU A 901 -23.32 -11.42 -14.89
CA LEU A 901 -23.65 -10.02 -14.63
C LEU A 901 -23.52 -9.19 -15.92
N GLY A 902 -22.44 -9.40 -16.68
CA GLY A 902 -22.22 -8.73 -17.96
C GLY A 902 -23.34 -9.00 -18.96
N ARG A 903 -23.72 -10.27 -19.15
CA ARG A 903 -24.82 -10.64 -20.04
C ARG A 903 -26.15 -10.05 -19.61
N TRP A 904 -26.50 -10.13 -18.33
CA TRP A 904 -27.75 -9.55 -17.83
C TRP A 904 -27.80 -8.02 -18.00
N VAL A 905 -26.68 -7.33 -17.72
CA VAL A 905 -26.59 -5.88 -17.92
C VAL A 905 -26.68 -5.51 -19.41
N GLY A 906 -25.94 -6.21 -20.26
CA GLY A 906 -25.89 -5.94 -21.71
C GLY A 906 -27.19 -6.27 -22.45
N GLN A 907 -27.89 -7.33 -22.04
CA GLN A 907 -28.99 -7.92 -22.82
C GLN A 907 -30.37 -7.67 -22.20
N ASN A 908 -30.45 -7.33 -20.91
CA ASN A 908 -31.71 -7.12 -20.21
C ASN A 908 -31.76 -5.75 -19.53
N LEU A 909 -31.00 -5.53 -18.44
CA LEU A 909 -31.13 -4.31 -17.63
C LEU A 909 -30.88 -3.04 -18.46
N GLY A 910 -29.77 -2.99 -19.20
CA GLY A 910 -29.39 -1.84 -20.02
C GLY A 910 -30.45 -1.51 -21.08
N PRO A 911 -30.80 -2.44 -21.99
CA PRO A 911 -31.83 -2.22 -22.99
C PRO A 911 -33.20 -1.87 -22.40
N THR A 912 -33.64 -2.55 -21.33
CA THR A 912 -34.92 -2.28 -20.67
C THR A 912 -34.95 -0.88 -20.05
N LEU A 913 -33.89 -0.49 -19.34
CA LEU A 913 -33.83 0.85 -18.74
C LEU A 913 -33.83 1.93 -19.81
N ARG A 914 -32.98 1.80 -20.84
CA ARG A 914 -32.84 2.80 -21.91
C ARG A 914 -34.05 2.91 -22.83
N SER A 915 -34.86 1.86 -22.96
CA SER A 915 -36.13 1.89 -23.71
C SER A 915 -37.33 2.35 -22.88
N SER A 916 -37.19 2.39 -21.55
CA SER A 916 -38.24 2.88 -20.65
C SER A 916 -38.29 4.42 -20.60
N ARG A 917 -39.30 4.94 -19.90
CA ARG A 917 -39.39 6.37 -19.56
C ARG A 917 -38.32 6.84 -18.54
N PHE A 918 -37.64 5.92 -17.88
CA PHE A 918 -36.53 6.17 -16.94
C PHE A 918 -35.16 6.11 -17.62
N ASN A 919 -35.09 6.33 -18.94
CA ASN A 919 -33.86 6.15 -19.72
C ASN A 919 -32.66 7.02 -19.28
N LYS A 920 -32.90 8.07 -18.47
CA LYS A 920 -31.88 8.94 -17.88
C LYS A 920 -31.30 8.43 -16.56
N THR A 921 -31.93 7.47 -15.90
CA THR A 921 -31.42 6.88 -14.66
C THR A 921 -30.09 6.18 -14.93
N LEU A 922 -29.09 6.42 -14.07
CA LEU A 922 -27.75 5.91 -14.27
C LEU A 922 -27.61 4.46 -13.80
N ILE A 923 -26.75 3.69 -14.45
CA ILE A 923 -26.37 2.32 -14.02
C ILE A 923 -24.95 2.36 -13.45
N PHE A 924 -24.82 2.02 -12.17
CA PHE A 924 -23.55 1.82 -11.50
C PHE A 924 -23.23 0.32 -11.38
N ALA A 925 -22.14 -0.11 -11.99
CA ALA A 925 -21.77 -1.53 -11.99
C ALA A 925 -21.07 -1.96 -10.70
N VAL A 926 -21.20 -3.25 -10.41
CA VAL A 926 -20.52 -4.02 -9.36
C VAL A 926 -21.09 -3.82 -7.96
N ASP A 927 -20.92 -2.63 -7.35
CA ASP A 927 -21.40 -2.32 -5.98
C ASP A 927 -20.85 -3.32 -4.94
N ASP A 928 -19.53 -3.47 -4.94
CA ASP A 928 -18.79 -4.45 -4.12
C ASP A 928 -17.39 -3.92 -3.77
N GLN A 929 -16.62 -4.74 -3.07
CA GLN A 929 -15.29 -4.39 -2.56
C GLN A 929 -14.31 -3.98 -3.66
N ARG A 930 -13.46 -3.00 -3.36
CA ARG A 930 -12.41 -2.47 -4.26
C ARG A 930 -11.59 -3.53 -5.00
N TYR A 931 -11.19 -4.60 -4.32
CA TYR A 931 -10.35 -5.66 -4.90
C TYR A 931 -11.07 -6.53 -5.95
N LEU A 932 -12.40 -6.45 -6.04
CA LEU A 932 -13.20 -7.22 -6.98
C LEU A 932 -13.55 -6.46 -8.25
N LEU A 933 -13.47 -5.12 -8.23
CA LEU A 933 -13.95 -4.28 -9.32
C LEU A 933 -13.33 -4.64 -10.67
N HIS A 934 -12.00 -4.81 -10.72
CA HIS A 934 -11.30 -5.22 -11.93
C HIS A 934 -11.79 -6.57 -12.45
N LEU A 935 -11.91 -7.56 -11.58
CA LEU A 935 -12.37 -8.91 -11.95
C LEU A 935 -13.77 -8.85 -12.57
N TYR A 936 -14.69 -8.12 -11.92
CA TYR A 936 -16.06 -8.00 -12.40
C TYR A 936 -16.16 -7.25 -13.72
N LEU A 937 -15.57 -6.05 -13.81
CA LEU A 937 -15.66 -5.22 -15.02
C LEU A 937 -15.00 -5.89 -16.24
N LEU A 938 -13.86 -6.56 -16.05
CA LEU A 938 -13.23 -7.35 -17.12
C LEU A 938 -14.09 -8.52 -17.57
N GLY A 939 -14.68 -9.25 -16.62
CA GLY A 939 -15.55 -10.38 -16.94
C GLY A 939 -16.86 -9.95 -17.60
N MET A 940 -17.42 -8.81 -17.19
CA MET A 940 -18.58 -8.20 -17.82
C MET A 940 -18.28 -7.80 -19.26
N GLU A 941 -17.19 -7.04 -19.48
CA GLU A 941 -16.74 -6.58 -20.79
C GLU A 941 -16.44 -7.73 -21.75
N ALA A 942 -15.82 -8.81 -21.26
CA ALA A 942 -15.49 -9.98 -22.05
C ALA A 942 -16.72 -10.79 -22.47
N ALA A 943 -17.74 -10.87 -21.60
CA ALA A 943 -18.95 -11.63 -21.86
C ALA A 943 -19.93 -10.87 -22.77
N ASP A 944 -20.08 -9.57 -22.55
CA ASP A 944 -20.89 -8.69 -23.38
C ASP A 944 -20.37 -7.26 -23.32
N ARG A 945 -19.82 -6.75 -24.42
CA ARG A 945 -19.26 -5.38 -24.48
C ARG A 945 -20.32 -4.30 -24.29
N ASP A 946 -21.58 -4.57 -24.63
CA ASP A 946 -22.65 -3.59 -24.41
C ASP A 946 -22.92 -3.38 -22.91
N SER A 947 -22.50 -4.30 -22.03
CA SER A 947 -22.60 -4.12 -20.58
C SER A 947 -21.85 -2.87 -20.09
N ILE A 948 -20.63 -2.62 -20.61
CA ILE A 948 -19.82 -1.44 -20.29
C ILE A 948 -20.39 -0.17 -20.94
N LYS A 949 -21.03 -0.31 -22.10
CA LYS A 949 -21.71 0.79 -22.78
C LYS A 949 -22.92 1.28 -21.99
N TYR A 950 -23.71 0.38 -21.41
CA TYR A 950 -24.84 0.74 -20.55
C TYR A 950 -24.45 1.18 -19.15
N THR A 951 -23.25 0.81 -18.68
CA THR A 951 -22.70 1.24 -17.39
C THR A 951 -22.26 2.71 -17.45
N ASP A 952 -22.83 3.56 -16.59
CA ASP A 952 -22.51 4.99 -16.49
C ASP A 952 -21.44 5.26 -15.42
N GLY A 953 -21.39 4.42 -14.38
CA GLY A 953 -20.49 4.55 -13.25
C GLY A 953 -20.07 3.21 -12.63
N ILE A 954 -19.12 3.27 -11.70
CA ILE A 954 -18.62 2.12 -10.94
C ILE A 954 -18.90 2.38 -9.47
N ALA A 955 -19.56 1.43 -8.81
CA ALA A 955 -19.88 1.48 -7.38
C ALA A 955 -18.87 0.63 -6.59
N VAL A 956 -18.30 1.21 -5.53
CA VAL A 956 -17.28 0.57 -4.68
C VAL A 956 -17.65 0.60 -3.20
N HIS A 957 -17.39 -0.50 -2.50
CA HIS A 957 -17.56 -0.62 -1.06
C HIS A 957 -16.22 -0.51 -0.31
N TYR A 958 -16.30 -0.07 0.95
CA TYR A 958 -15.18 0.28 1.83
C TYR A 958 -14.43 -0.89 2.46
N TYR A 959 -15.05 -2.05 2.68
CA TYR A 959 -14.50 -3.05 3.61
C TYR A 959 -13.21 -3.70 3.10
N GLY A 960 -12.96 -3.63 1.79
CA GLY A 960 -11.75 -4.10 1.11
C GLY A 960 -10.53 -3.17 1.14
N ASN A 961 -10.43 -2.17 2.04
CA ASN A 961 -9.34 -1.17 2.06
C ASN A 961 -7.93 -1.70 2.32
N PHE A 962 -7.73 -3.01 2.48
CA PHE A 962 -6.41 -3.63 2.36
C PHE A 962 -5.88 -3.58 0.92
N ALA A 963 -6.76 -3.43 -0.07
CA ALA A 963 -6.39 -3.24 -1.46
C ALA A 963 -6.03 -1.76 -1.72
N PRO A 964 -4.92 -1.49 -2.43
CA PRO A 964 -4.44 -0.13 -2.62
C PRO A 964 -5.47 0.71 -3.41
N PRO A 965 -5.64 1.99 -3.07
CA PRO A 965 -6.55 2.89 -3.78
C PRO A 965 -6.12 3.15 -5.23
N LEU A 966 -4.86 2.91 -5.59
CA LEU A 966 -4.34 3.02 -6.96
C LEU A 966 -5.12 2.17 -7.99
N LEU A 967 -5.78 1.09 -7.56
CA LEU A 967 -6.68 0.31 -8.42
C LEU A 967 -7.83 1.18 -8.99
N LEU A 968 -8.24 2.23 -8.30
CA LEU A 968 -9.28 3.14 -8.76
C LEU A 968 -8.77 4.04 -9.91
N ASP A 969 -7.47 4.40 -9.89
CA ASP A 969 -6.83 5.16 -10.97
C ASP A 969 -6.77 4.33 -12.26
N ASP A 970 -6.44 3.04 -12.15
CA ASP A 970 -6.42 2.12 -13.28
C ASP A 970 -7.81 1.97 -13.92
N LEU A 971 -8.85 1.82 -13.10
CA LEU A 971 -10.24 1.74 -13.56
C LEU A 971 -10.70 3.04 -14.21
N HIS A 972 -10.37 4.18 -13.60
CA HIS A 972 -10.66 5.49 -14.18
C HIS A 972 -9.98 5.66 -15.53
N THR A 973 -8.68 5.34 -15.62
CA THR A 973 -7.91 5.43 -16.86
C THR A 973 -8.46 4.53 -17.96
N ARG A 974 -8.86 3.30 -17.60
CA ARG A 974 -9.35 2.32 -18.57
C ARG A 974 -10.76 2.62 -19.08
N TYR A 975 -11.70 2.91 -18.19
CA TYR A 975 -13.13 2.99 -18.54
C TYR A 975 -13.65 4.41 -18.63
N ASN A 976 -12.95 5.40 -18.04
CA ASN A 976 -13.35 6.79 -17.94
C ASN A 976 -14.81 6.95 -17.46
N LYS A 977 -15.16 6.23 -16.39
CA LYS A 977 -16.48 6.26 -15.75
C LYS A 977 -16.39 6.96 -14.39
N VAL A 978 -17.52 7.49 -13.92
CA VAL A 978 -17.62 8.07 -12.57
C VAL A 978 -17.53 6.94 -11.54
N ILE A 979 -16.71 7.11 -10.50
CA ILE A 979 -16.58 6.16 -9.41
C ILE A 979 -17.24 6.76 -8.16
N ILE A 980 -18.12 6.02 -7.51
CA ILE A 980 -18.76 6.44 -6.25
C ILE A 980 -18.52 5.34 -5.21
N ALA A 981 -18.05 5.73 -4.03
CA ALA A 981 -18.08 4.86 -2.86
C ALA A 981 -19.51 4.81 -2.34
N THR A 982 -20.21 3.72 -2.63
CA THR A 982 -21.66 3.59 -2.43
C THR A 982 -22.03 3.06 -1.05
N GLU A 983 -21.08 2.48 -0.32
CA GLU A 983 -21.32 1.96 1.02
C GLU A 983 -20.03 1.91 1.86
N ALA A 984 -20.12 2.34 3.11
CA ALA A 984 -19.06 2.23 4.10
C ALA A 984 -19.55 2.18 5.55
N CYS A 985 -18.95 1.32 6.38
CA CYS A 985 -19.19 1.32 7.83
C CYS A 985 -17.99 0.80 8.64
N GLU A 986 -18.03 1.03 9.95
CA GLU A 986 -17.06 0.49 10.92
C GLU A 986 -17.73 -0.52 11.87
N GLY A 987 -16.95 -1.49 12.36
CA GLY A 987 -17.50 -2.64 13.09
C GLY A 987 -18.03 -3.84 12.28
N PRO A 988 -17.98 -3.91 10.92
CA PRO A 988 -18.47 -5.08 10.20
C PRO A 988 -17.50 -6.26 10.34
N MET A 989 -16.22 -5.99 10.58
CA MET A 989 -15.20 -7.01 10.47
C MET A 989 -15.30 -8.05 11.59
N PRO A 990 -15.06 -9.33 11.30
CA PRO A 990 -15.19 -10.39 12.31
C PRO A 990 -14.25 -10.26 13.52
N TRP A 991 -13.24 -9.37 13.48
CA TRP A 991 -12.31 -9.08 14.58
C TRP A 991 -12.71 -7.86 15.42
N ASP A 992 -13.74 -7.12 15.03
CA ASP A 992 -14.29 -6.04 15.85
C ASP A 992 -15.09 -6.62 17.02
N ILE A 993 -14.43 -6.74 18.17
CA ILE A 993 -15.02 -7.27 19.42
C ILE A 993 -16.23 -6.43 19.86
N MET A 994 -16.17 -5.12 19.65
CA MET A 994 -17.26 -4.18 19.90
C MET A 994 -17.83 -3.69 18.57
N ARG A 995 -19.08 -4.07 18.29
CA ARG A 995 -19.79 -3.64 17.08
C ARG A 995 -20.03 -2.14 17.09
N VAL A 996 -20.63 -1.63 18.17
CA VAL A 996 -20.72 -0.20 18.46
C VAL A 996 -19.61 0.22 19.41
N LYS A 997 -18.91 1.32 19.09
CA LYS A 997 -17.82 1.88 19.89
C LYS A 997 -18.10 3.35 20.12
N ILE A 998 -19.01 3.65 21.06
CA ILE A 998 -19.44 5.00 21.38
C ILE A 998 -18.25 5.95 21.64
N GLY A 999 -18.24 7.12 21.00
CA GLY A 999 -17.20 8.15 21.19
C GLY A 999 -15.84 7.78 20.60
N SER A 1000 -15.77 6.82 19.66
CA SER A 1000 -14.50 6.39 19.08
C SER A 1000 -13.90 7.43 18.12
N TRP A 1001 -12.85 8.12 18.56
CA TRP A 1001 -12.03 8.94 17.67
C TRP A 1001 -11.27 8.09 16.64
N GLU A 1002 -10.90 6.86 16.99
CA GLU A 1002 -10.24 5.92 16.08
C GLU A 1002 -11.10 5.64 14.83
N ARG A 1003 -12.42 5.48 15.00
CA ARG A 1003 -13.33 5.24 13.86
C ARG A 1003 -13.51 6.48 12.99
N ALA A 1004 -13.60 7.66 13.61
CA ALA A 1004 -13.60 8.94 12.88
C ALA A 1004 -12.31 9.14 12.07
N TYR A 1005 -11.17 8.83 12.69
CA TYR A 1005 -9.86 8.85 12.03
C TYR A 1005 -9.84 7.98 10.77
N ARG A 1006 -10.35 6.73 10.86
CA ARG A 1006 -10.43 5.81 9.72
C ARG A 1006 -11.35 6.33 8.62
N TYR A 1007 -12.53 6.87 8.98
CA TYR A 1007 -13.44 7.50 8.01
C TYR A 1007 -12.72 8.60 7.23
N THR A 1008 -12.12 9.57 7.93
CA THR A 1008 -11.39 10.67 7.29
C THR A 1008 -10.28 10.18 6.38
N LYS A 1009 -9.47 9.22 6.84
CA LYS A 1009 -8.35 8.70 6.05
C LYS A 1009 -8.85 8.11 4.74
N ASN A 1010 -9.85 7.23 4.80
CA ASN A 1010 -10.32 6.52 3.62
C ASN A 1010 -11.10 7.42 2.65
N ILE A 1011 -11.93 8.35 3.14
CA ILE A 1011 -12.57 9.36 2.29
C ILE A 1011 -11.50 10.16 1.54
N MET A 1012 -10.45 10.59 2.24
CA MET A 1012 -9.35 11.33 1.63
C MET A 1012 -8.55 10.49 0.62
N GLU A 1013 -8.29 9.21 0.91
CA GLU A 1013 -7.63 8.29 -0.03
C GLU A 1013 -8.49 8.08 -1.28
N ASP A 1014 -9.78 7.78 -1.13
CA ASP A 1014 -10.72 7.55 -2.23
C ASP A 1014 -10.83 8.78 -3.14
N LEU A 1015 -11.05 9.96 -2.55
CA LEU A 1015 -11.15 11.20 -3.31
C LEU A 1015 -9.81 11.62 -3.96
N ASN A 1016 -8.67 11.16 -3.46
CA ASN A 1016 -7.39 11.37 -4.14
C ASN A 1016 -7.21 10.45 -5.36
N HIS A 1017 -8.02 9.40 -5.49
CA HIS A 1017 -7.96 8.37 -6.55
C HIS A 1017 -9.29 8.30 -7.35
N TYR A 1018 -9.69 9.45 -7.89
CA TYR A 1018 -10.83 9.63 -8.81
C TYR A 1018 -12.24 9.26 -8.30
N VAL A 1019 -12.41 8.87 -7.03
CA VAL A 1019 -13.76 8.73 -6.46
C VAL A 1019 -14.42 10.11 -6.39
N ALA A 1020 -15.64 10.20 -6.88
CA ALA A 1020 -16.41 11.44 -7.01
C ALA A 1020 -17.42 11.64 -5.88
N GLY A 1021 -17.66 10.64 -5.04
CA GLY A 1021 -18.61 10.77 -3.93
C GLY A 1021 -18.56 9.60 -2.98
N TRP A 1022 -19.11 9.80 -1.79
CA TRP A 1022 -18.98 8.85 -0.69
C TRP A 1022 -20.27 8.76 0.14
N ILE A 1023 -20.80 7.55 0.28
CA ILE A 1023 -22.06 7.25 0.96
C ILE A 1023 -21.76 6.35 2.16
N ASP A 1024 -22.02 6.88 3.36
CA ASP A 1024 -22.00 6.11 4.60
C ASP A 1024 -23.11 5.05 4.63
N TRP A 1025 -22.98 4.05 5.50
CA TRP A 1025 -23.95 2.97 5.55
C TRP A 1025 -25.29 3.37 6.18
N ASN A 1026 -25.55 3.00 7.43
CA ASN A 1026 -26.81 3.33 8.09
C ASN A 1026 -26.76 4.76 8.65
N LEU A 1027 -27.68 5.63 8.23
CA LEU A 1027 -27.78 7.00 8.78
C LEU A 1027 -27.89 7.03 10.32
N CYS A 1028 -28.52 6.02 10.91
CA CYS A 1028 -28.44 5.79 12.34
C CYS A 1028 -28.73 4.33 12.70
N LEU A 1029 -28.32 3.94 13.91
CA LEU A 1029 -28.59 2.65 14.54
C LEU A 1029 -28.91 2.84 16.03
N ASP A 1030 -29.34 1.78 16.70
CA ASP A 1030 -29.44 1.76 18.16
C ASP A 1030 -28.05 1.53 18.82
N GLU A 1031 -28.02 1.58 20.15
CA GLU A 1031 -26.81 1.34 20.96
C GLU A 1031 -26.13 -0.03 20.76
N LYS A 1032 -26.84 -1.01 20.17
CA LYS A 1032 -26.32 -2.34 19.84
C LYS A 1032 -25.82 -2.43 18.40
N GLY A 1033 -26.16 -1.45 17.56
CA GLY A 1033 -25.81 -1.43 16.14
C GLY A 1033 -26.86 -2.07 15.24
N GLY A 1034 -28.13 -2.03 15.64
CA GLY A 1034 -29.25 -2.62 14.92
C GLY A 1034 -30.48 -1.68 14.78
N PRO A 1035 -31.66 -2.24 14.43
CA PRO A 1035 -31.94 -3.67 14.26
C PRO A 1035 -31.28 -4.27 13.01
N ASN A 1036 -30.94 -5.56 13.07
CA ASN A 1036 -30.43 -6.33 11.95
C ASN A 1036 -30.89 -7.78 12.12
N TRP A 1037 -31.73 -8.29 11.22
CA TRP A 1037 -32.37 -9.60 11.38
C TRP A 1037 -31.37 -10.77 11.31
N ALA A 1038 -30.21 -10.56 10.69
CA ALA A 1038 -29.13 -11.52 10.57
C ALA A 1038 -28.07 -11.40 11.69
N ASN A 1039 -28.29 -10.52 12.69
CA ASN A 1039 -27.35 -10.21 13.77
C ASN A 1039 -25.98 -9.68 13.30
N ASN A 1040 -25.93 -9.07 12.12
CA ASN A 1040 -24.73 -8.47 11.54
C ASN A 1040 -24.55 -7.01 11.99
N PHE A 1041 -24.50 -6.77 13.31
CA PHE A 1041 -24.45 -5.42 13.86
C PHE A 1041 -23.16 -4.67 13.52
N VAL A 1042 -23.27 -3.36 13.27
CA VAL A 1042 -22.15 -2.44 12.96
C VAL A 1042 -22.34 -1.12 13.70
N ASP A 1043 -21.39 -0.19 13.56
CA ASP A 1043 -21.53 1.16 14.10
C ASP A 1043 -22.19 2.12 13.11
N ALA A 1044 -22.68 3.25 13.62
CA ALA A 1044 -23.21 4.35 12.81
C ALA A 1044 -22.75 5.72 13.33
N PRO A 1045 -22.67 6.75 12.49
CA PRO A 1045 -22.29 8.09 12.94
C PRO A 1045 -23.30 8.72 13.91
N ILE A 1046 -24.56 8.29 13.90
CA ILE A 1046 -25.56 8.64 14.92
C ILE A 1046 -26.14 7.38 15.56
N LEU A 1047 -26.24 7.41 16.89
CA LEU A 1047 -26.92 6.36 17.67
C LEU A 1047 -28.17 6.93 18.34
N VAL A 1048 -29.29 6.22 18.26
CA VAL A 1048 -30.61 6.66 18.73
C VAL A 1048 -31.01 5.95 20.02
N TYR A 1049 -31.54 6.72 20.99
CA TYR A 1049 -32.02 6.25 22.29
C TYR A 1049 -33.48 6.71 22.48
N PRO A 1050 -34.46 5.95 21.97
CA PRO A 1050 -35.85 6.40 21.91
C PRO A 1050 -36.47 6.59 23.30
N GLU A 1051 -36.09 5.77 24.28
CA GLU A 1051 -36.60 5.85 25.67
C GLU A 1051 -36.27 7.18 26.37
N ARG A 1052 -35.32 7.93 25.83
CA ARG A 1052 -34.89 9.24 26.34
C ARG A 1052 -35.20 10.37 25.37
N ASP A 1053 -35.84 10.07 24.24
CA ASP A 1053 -36.03 10.97 23.11
C ASP A 1053 -34.72 11.71 22.75
N GLU A 1054 -33.60 10.98 22.74
CA GLU A 1054 -32.27 11.52 22.45
C GLU A 1054 -31.58 10.74 21.33
N PHE A 1055 -30.70 11.42 20.59
CA PHE A 1055 -29.69 10.79 19.75
C PHE A 1055 -28.32 11.38 20.03
N ILE A 1056 -27.27 10.60 19.82
CA ILE A 1056 -25.90 11.04 19.99
C ILE A 1056 -25.16 11.05 18.66
N LYS A 1057 -24.49 12.16 18.37
CA LYS A 1057 -23.57 12.31 17.25
C LYS A 1057 -22.20 11.82 17.66
N GLN A 1058 -21.74 10.77 16.99
CA GLN A 1058 -20.42 10.19 17.20
C GLN A 1058 -19.33 11.01 16.49
N PRO A 1059 -18.05 10.86 16.86
CA PRO A 1059 -16.95 11.47 16.12
C PRO A 1059 -16.99 11.24 14.60
N MET A 1060 -17.49 10.09 14.13
CA MET A 1060 -17.66 9.78 12.70
C MET A 1060 -18.58 10.77 11.97
N PHE A 1061 -19.61 11.30 12.65
CA PHE A 1061 -20.53 12.28 12.07
C PHE A 1061 -19.78 13.56 11.70
N TYR A 1062 -18.93 14.03 12.62
CA TYR A 1062 -18.10 15.21 12.40
C TYR A 1062 -17.03 14.96 11.34
N ALA A 1063 -16.42 13.78 11.32
CA ALA A 1063 -15.47 13.38 10.28
C ALA A 1063 -16.09 13.46 8.87
N MET A 1064 -17.31 12.96 8.68
CA MET A 1064 -18.05 13.11 7.42
C MET A 1064 -18.31 14.57 7.06
N GLY A 1065 -18.71 15.37 8.05
CA GLY A 1065 -19.04 16.78 7.86
C GLY A 1065 -17.90 17.64 7.33
N HIS A 1066 -16.65 17.33 7.67
CA HIS A 1066 -15.47 18.03 7.15
C HIS A 1066 -15.33 17.92 5.62
N PHE A 1067 -16.00 16.96 4.99
CA PHE A 1067 -16.07 16.83 3.53
C PHE A 1067 -17.42 17.32 3.01
N SER A 1068 -18.54 16.77 3.50
CA SER A 1068 -19.86 17.03 2.92
C SER A 1068 -20.27 18.50 2.97
N LYS A 1069 -20.00 19.18 4.10
CA LYS A 1069 -20.42 20.55 4.35
C LYS A 1069 -19.65 21.58 3.51
N PHE A 1070 -18.38 21.30 3.25
CA PHE A 1070 -17.44 22.26 2.65
C PHE A 1070 -17.15 21.97 1.18
N ILE A 1071 -17.41 20.77 0.69
CA ILE A 1071 -17.17 20.34 -0.69
C ILE A 1071 -18.53 20.12 -1.37
N PRO A 1072 -19.24 21.19 -1.78
CA PRO A 1072 -20.53 21.05 -2.43
C PRO A 1072 -20.39 20.35 -3.80
N ARG A 1073 -21.49 19.76 -4.27
CA ARG A 1073 -21.59 19.17 -5.61
C ARG A 1073 -21.06 20.13 -6.68
N GLY A 1074 -20.29 19.61 -7.64
CA GLY A 1074 -19.64 20.39 -8.68
C GLY A 1074 -18.27 20.95 -8.27
N SER A 1075 -17.85 20.81 -7.01
CA SER A 1075 -16.46 21.09 -6.63
C SER A 1075 -15.51 20.21 -7.41
N ARG A 1076 -14.34 20.73 -7.78
CA ARG A 1076 -13.35 19.98 -8.56
C ARG A 1076 -12.08 19.80 -7.75
N ARG A 1077 -11.60 18.55 -7.65
CA ARG A 1077 -10.33 18.27 -6.96
C ARG A 1077 -9.20 18.94 -7.72
N ILE A 1078 -8.31 19.60 -6.99
CA ILE A 1078 -7.10 20.23 -7.51
C ILE A 1078 -5.85 19.58 -6.88
N SER A 1079 -4.70 19.81 -7.49
CA SER A 1079 -3.44 19.29 -6.96
C SER A 1079 -3.09 19.97 -5.64
N SER A 1080 -2.65 19.16 -4.67
CA SER A 1080 -2.08 19.59 -3.40
C SER A 1080 -0.85 18.74 -3.14
N THR A 1081 0.32 19.36 -3.23
CA THR A 1081 1.62 18.70 -3.10
C THR A 1081 2.40 19.33 -1.97
N TYR A 1082 3.50 18.71 -1.59
CA TYR A 1082 4.43 19.32 -0.64
C TYR A 1082 5.57 19.97 -1.43
N PRO A 1083 6.11 21.10 -0.97
CA PRO A 1083 7.41 21.53 -1.44
C PRO A 1083 8.41 20.42 -1.19
N PHE A 1084 9.31 20.31 -2.14
CA PHE A 1084 10.34 19.31 -2.18
C PHE A 1084 11.23 19.22 -0.93
N LEU A 1085 11.47 20.36 -0.25
CA LEU A 1085 12.31 20.46 0.95
C LEU A 1085 11.56 20.22 2.26
N ASP A 1086 10.23 20.06 2.23
CA ASP A 1086 9.44 19.90 3.46
C ASP A 1086 9.42 18.43 3.90
N LEU A 1087 9.93 18.16 5.11
CA LEU A 1087 9.95 16.84 5.76
C LEU A 1087 8.66 16.56 6.55
N GLY A 1088 7.86 17.60 6.83
CA GLY A 1088 6.55 17.46 7.43
C GLY A 1088 5.54 16.90 6.44
N ARG A 1089 4.86 15.82 6.83
CA ARG A 1089 3.76 15.25 6.05
C ARG A 1089 2.50 15.28 6.89
N ILE A 1090 1.42 15.79 6.30
CA ILE A 1090 0.09 15.83 6.90
C ILE A 1090 -0.94 15.42 5.84
N PRO A 1091 -1.62 14.26 5.99
CA PRO A 1091 -2.64 13.82 5.04
C PRO A 1091 -3.58 14.98 4.65
N ASN A 1092 -3.71 15.22 3.35
CA ASN A 1092 -4.44 16.36 2.83
C ASN A 1092 -5.15 16.08 1.49
N ILE A 1093 -6.11 16.95 1.19
CA ILE A 1093 -6.77 17.03 -0.12
C ILE A 1093 -7.31 18.45 -0.34
N ALA A 1094 -7.34 18.91 -1.59
CA ALA A 1094 -7.79 20.24 -1.95
C ALA A 1094 -8.79 20.27 -3.11
N PHE A 1095 -9.69 21.25 -3.07
CA PHE A 1095 -10.76 21.44 -4.05
C PHE A 1095 -10.93 22.91 -4.40
N ILE A 1096 -11.39 23.17 -5.63
CA ILE A 1096 -12.02 24.44 -6.00
C ILE A 1096 -13.54 24.25 -6.05
N THR A 1097 -14.27 25.05 -5.29
CA THR A 1097 -15.73 25.02 -5.25
C THR A 1097 -16.33 25.72 -6.49
N PRO A 1098 -17.60 25.48 -6.84
CA PRO A 1098 -18.27 26.22 -7.92
C PRO A 1098 -18.30 27.74 -7.69
N GLY A 1099 -18.29 28.17 -6.42
CA GLY A 1099 -18.19 29.59 -6.04
C GLY A 1099 -16.81 30.21 -6.27
N GLY A 1100 -15.78 29.41 -6.55
CA GLY A 1100 -14.39 29.82 -6.77
C GLY A 1100 -13.54 29.92 -5.50
N ASN A 1101 -14.07 29.50 -4.35
CA ASN A 1101 -13.29 29.33 -3.11
C ASN A 1101 -12.47 28.05 -3.18
N ILE A 1102 -11.32 28.05 -2.52
CA ILE A 1102 -10.46 26.86 -2.35
C ILE A 1102 -10.77 26.24 -1.00
N VAL A 1103 -10.92 24.92 -0.95
CA VAL A 1103 -11.16 24.17 0.29
C VAL A 1103 -10.05 23.14 0.45
N VAL A 1104 -9.39 23.13 1.62
CA VAL A 1104 -8.33 22.18 1.97
C VAL A 1104 -8.75 21.42 3.22
N VAL A 1105 -8.70 20.09 3.18
CA VAL A 1105 -8.94 19.24 4.37
C VAL A 1105 -7.63 18.62 4.80
N LEU A 1106 -7.29 18.77 6.09
CA LEU A 1106 -6.06 18.29 6.72
C LEU A 1106 -6.39 17.34 7.86
N GLN A 1107 -5.62 16.27 8.02
CA GLN A 1107 -5.74 15.35 9.15
C GLN A 1107 -4.42 15.24 9.90
N ASN A 1108 -4.40 15.59 11.18
CA ASN A 1108 -3.25 15.38 12.06
C ASN A 1108 -3.50 14.15 12.96
N THR A 1109 -2.68 13.13 12.77
CA THR A 1109 -2.73 11.85 13.51
C THR A 1109 -1.78 11.81 14.69
N ASN A 1110 -0.91 12.82 14.81
CA ASN A 1110 0.09 12.90 15.85
C ASN A 1110 -0.55 13.34 17.18
N THR A 1111 0.11 13.00 18.28
CA THR A 1111 -0.23 13.47 19.62
C THR A 1111 0.26 14.89 19.93
N PHE A 1112 0.78 15.59 18.92
CA PHE A 1112 1.25 16.98 19.01
C PHE A 1112 0.67 17.83 17.87
N ASN A 1113 0.63 19.14 18.07
CA ASN A 1113 0.12 20.09 17.07
C ASN A 1113 1.10 20.23 15.89
N MET A 1114 0.58 20.46 14.69
CA MET A 1114 1.36 20.73 13.48
C MET A 1114 1.07 22.14 12.95
N ASP A 1115 2.09 22.96 12.76
CA ASP A 1115 1.97 24.24 12.07
C ASP A 1115 2.05 24.03 10.56
N VAL A 1116 0.95 24.30 9.86
CA VAL A 1116 0.81 24.06 8.43
C VAL A 1116 0.72 25.38 7.67
N ARG A 1117 1.58 25.54 6.67
CA ARG A 1117 1.50 26.62 5.68
C ARG A 1117 0.90 26.08 4.38
N ILE A 1118 -0.02 26.81 3.77
CA ILE A 1118 -0.68 26.45 2.52
C ILE A 1118 -0.43 27.57 1.52
N ASN A 1119 0.42 27.31 0.53
CA ASN A 1119 0.70 28.23 -0.57
C ASN A 1119 -0.41 28.11 -1.62
N ILE A 1120 -1.13 29.20 -1.83
CA ILE A 1120 -2.24 29.31 -2.79
C ILE A 1120 -1.72 29.62 -4.19
N ASP A 1121 -0.65 30.42 -4.24
CA ASP A 1121 0.16 30.74 -5.41
C ASP A 1121 1.58 31.12 -4.96
N ALA A 1122 2.39 31.63 -5.87
CA ALA A 1122 3.80 31.92 -5.62
C ALA A 1122 4.05 33.01 -4.56
N LEU A 1123 3.09 33.92 -4.31
CA LEU A 1123 3.26 35.02 -3.37
C LEU A 1123 2.29 34.96 -2.19
N ARG A 1124 1.21 34.19 -2.28
CA ARG A 1124 0.15 34.17 -1.27
C ARG A 1124 0.02 32.84 -0.56
N HIS A 1125 -0.12 32.91 0.76
CA HIS A 1125 -0.23 31.73 1.61
C HIS A 1125 -1.16 31.93 2.81
N VAL A 1126 -1.55 30.80 3.41
CA VAL A 1126 -2.28 30.70 4.68
C VAL A 1126 -1.41 29.95 5.67
N GLN A 1127 -1.43 30.34 6.94
CA GLN A 1127 -0.75 29.64 8.01
C GLN A 1127 -1.75 29.28 9.11
N VAL A 1128 -1.78 28.00 9.49
CA VAL A 1128 -2.71 27.45 10.50
C VAL A 1128 -2.00 26.45 11.39
N THR A 1129 -2.41 26.34 12.65
CA THR A 1129 -1.96 25.23 13.52
C THR A 1129 -3.03 24.15 13.52
N VAL A 1130 -2.69 22.95 13.08
CA VAL A 1130 -3.54 21.76 13.12
C VAL A 1130 -3.29 21.01 14.42
N GLU A 1131 -4.26 21.03 15.31
CA GLU A 1131 -4.16 20.46 16.65
C GLU A 1131 -3.85 18.95 16.62
N SER A 1132 -3.27 18.41 17.69
CA SER A 1132 -3.05 16.97 17.85
C SER A 1132 -4.34 16.17 17.68
N GLU A 1133 -4.24 14.99 17.06
CA GLU A 1133 -5.35 14.06 16.85
C GLU A 1133 -6.62 14.78 16.37
N SER A 1134 -6.50 15.53 15.27
CA SER A 1134 -7.56 16.40 14.76
C SER A 1134 -7.73 16.30 13.24
N ILE A 1135 -8.87 16.80 12.78
CA ILE A 1135 -9.16 17.10 11.39
C ILE A 1135 -9.51 18.58 11.29
N LYS A 1136 -8.97 19.25 10.27
CA LYS A 1136 -9.20 20.67 10.02
C LYS A 1136 -9.57 20.90 8.56
N THR A 1137 -10.68 21.59 8.33
CA THR A 1137 -11.07 22.05 6.97
C THR A 1137 -10.88 23.55 6.89
N ILE A 1138 -10.13 24.02 5.90
CA ILE A 1138 -9.83 25.42 5.64
C ILE A 1138 -10.50 25.84 4.34
N GLU A 1139 -11.42 26.79 4.42
CA GLU A 1139 -12.01 27.45 3.24
C GLU A 1139 -11.33 28.81 3.03
N ILE A 1140 -10.84 29.04 1.82
CA ILE A 1140 -10.03 30.19 1.44
C ILE A 1140 -10.72 30.92 0.29
N ASN A 1141 -10.88 32.24 0.40
CA ASN A 1141 -11.29 33.09 -0.71
C ASN A 1141 -10.05 33.72 -1.37
N PRO A 1142 -9.58 33.20 -2.51
CA PRO A 1142 -8.34 33.68 -3.13
C PRO A 1142 -8.53 34.96 -3.95
N ARG A 1143 -9.73 35.57 -3.98
CA ARG A 1143 -9.95 36.81 -4.76
C ARG A 1143 -9.41 38.01 -3.99
N LEU A 1144 -8.73 38.92 -4.69
CA LEU A 1144 -8.36 40.23 -4.15
C LEU A 1144 -9.60 41.15 -4.17
N PHE A 1145 -9.66 42.11 -3.23
CA PHE A 1145 -10.67 43.18 -3.31
C PHE A 1145 -10.54 43.88 -4.67
N LYS A 1146 -11.65 43.97 -5.41
CA LYS A 1146 -11.72 44.78 -6.63
C LYS A 1146 -11.66 46.26 -6.31
#